data_AF-A0A9D9LB48-F1
#
_entry.id   AF-A0A9D9LB48-F1
#
_cell.length_a   1.000
_cell.length_b   1.000
_cell.length_c   1.000
_cell.angle_alpha   90.00
_cell.angle_beta   90.00
_cell.angle_gamma   90.00
#
_symmetry.space_group_name_H-M   'P 1'
#
loop_
_entity.id
_entity.type
_entity.pdbx_description
1 polymer ?
#
loop_
_entity_poly.entity_id
_entity_poly.type
_entity_poly.pdbx_seq_one_letter_code
_entity_poly.pdbx_strand_id
1 'polypeptide(L)'
;MPIILKLVYRDFLRRRSLLTFALLAIMATCCLIVWFVASIDVSAFADDNGTSGFFGEYSLALAADRRFPEQIRAKIEKLETAEKVAYARQTSAKILLDGYDQALKPSGMGDRQYPFLLAISDDKPPFDLQHGQWPQNPLECVVGSAAAELHVAVPGETARRKVRLGDRLKVSTDQGDFLFTVTGLLKQQKREDFRGRVSGTFNFGFGIGIGGRQMGEGRRPTPDTPSVKVSQPEATSERFSRDSNGRADTRPSPPSRGPQSGPRRPGGRFARLEVSPTSPSVYILPSDLVKVCGREMPPNLVFVQLADGLQPSQFYRDLETACGATLAEMGIKTYDTTPKQQEGQVSQEQVIGQAWSTIGIVIVASVFIIFTTLSMGVSENIRFLSMLRTIGFTKGQVALYIILEGLALGLLGWLGGLFAGWLLLTILVFLQSGVIPLVTLSASSILFALGCSLAGAFLASLLPAWRATRIAPAESLVRDLHALSPRQLFWSGLTGSLLLLLIPVLVFWLPFATKTRLLLFTTAGTTLLAVGFLLFIPWTVAFSEKLLGRLLAAALGLPHLFLKQILTGNFWRTLGTTLALSIGLGLFTAIHIWGSSMLNMFWVPTTIPDVLVRFQEGVIGEFTADGLAQMPGILPESLLRVSVAQPNLRPDLQRRLAKGHAVSSSNIVLRGLDGDRAFRHDNPLLRLKFLAGNRDQAREAFTTPGARVCVIPETLAVHANLQVGDKIALEKSSRRPISPRLPPGQIAEPPPGTEYAEYTVVGIVDFAWVWLSKCAGVRVSSGGTGGLVFTPFAPLLEDFGALDGEFFWFDKKPTLTYAQISDYLRNLAREAARRNPLAAKVNSYAGGTRWDSGINRHFVLVNSNESLNNSLASRAFGVLDAMAKMPLVILVLATLAVINTMIVSVRTRAWEMGVLRACGVTRNCLLRLILAEALLIGICACVTSFCFGLFYSWLAISLVDYAPMFGVIAPPLTIPFAKLLPGYLIAIAVCALAGLFPAFRTSLRETSTLLQKHNT
;
A
#
# COMPACT_ATOMS: atom_id res chain seq x y z
N MET A 1 32.25 41.43 -8.56
CA MET A 1 30.86 40.98 -8.34
C MET A 1 29.81 41.71 -9.17
N PRO A 2 29.61 43.04 -9.09
CA PRO A 2 28.49 43.71 -9.77
C PRO A 2 28.53 43.60 -11.31
N ILE A 3 29.73 43.56 -11.91
CA ILE A 3 29.91 43.35 -13.36
C ILE A 3 29.43 41.95 -13.77
N ILE A 4 29.74 40.91 -12.98
CA ILE A 4 29.33 39.53 -13.25
C ILE A 4 27.81 39.41 -13.16
N LEU A 5 27.17 40.04 -12.17
CA LEU A 5 25.71 40.04 -12.06
C LEU A 5 25.03 40.73 -13.25
N LYS A 6 25.56 41.88 -13.69
CA LYS A 6 25.07 42.58 -14.90
C LYS A 6 25.25 41.73 -16.17
N LEU A 7 26.34 40.98 -16.26
CA LEU A 7 26.58 40.04 -17.36
C LEU A 7 25.57 38.91 -17.37
N VAL A 8 25.32 38.27 -16.22
CA VAL A 8 24.31 37.19 -16.08
C VAL A 8 22.94 37.71 -16.50
N TYR A 9 22.53 38.89 -16.01
CA TYR A 9 21.24 39.50 -16.38
C TYR A 9 21.11 39.76 -17.88
N ARG A 10 22.13 40.34 -18.52
CA ARG A 10 22.12 40.60 -19.96
C ARG A 10 22.12 39.31 -20.78
N ASP A 11 22.86 38.29 -20.36
CA ASP A 11 22.86 37.00 -21.06
C ASP A 11 21.50 36.31 -20.94
N PHE A 12 20.83 36.45 -19.80
CA PHE A 12 19.47 35.94 -19.59
C PHE A 12 18.47 36.52 -20.60
N LEU A 13 18.56 37.83 -20.85
CA LEU A 13 17.72 38.52 -21.83
C LEU A 13 18.05 38.09 -23.27
N ARG A 14 19.34 37.94 -23.59
CA ARG A 14 19.78 37.52 -24.94
C ARG A 14 19.38 36.07 -25.24
N ARG A 15 19.45 35.18 -24.24
CA ARG A 15 19.15 33.74 -24.36
C ARG A 15 17.72 33.35 -24.00
N ARG A 16 16.77 34.30 -23.96
CA ARG A 16 15.40 34.07 -23.44
C ARG A 16 14.78 32.74 -23.86
N SER A 17 14.85 32.39 -25.15
CA SER A 17 14.27 31.14 -25.68
C SER A 17 14.91 29.84 -25.19
N LEU A 18 16.20 29.84 -24.85
CA LEU A 18 16.92 28.65 -24.35
C LEU A 18 16.59 28.47 -22.87
N LEU A 19 16.70 29.55 -22.11
CA LEU A 19 16.51 29.56 -20.67
C LEU A 19 15.04 29.31 -20.30
N THR A 20 14.06 29.68 -21.14
CA THR A 20 12.64 29.41 -20.88
C THR A 20 12.31 27.92 -20.76
N PHE A 21 12.85 27.07 -21.64
CA PHE A 21 12.54 25.62 -21.60
C PHE A 21 13.23 24.94 -20.42
N ALA A 22 14.45 25.34 -20.11
CA ALA A 22 15.15 24.87 -18.94
C ALA A 22 14.45 25.29 -17.64
N LEU A 23 14.04 26.55 -17.55
CA LEU A 23 13.31 27.09 -16.42
C LEU A 23 11.96 26.38 -16.24
N LEU A 24 11.23 26.08 -17.32
CA LEU A 24 10.02 25.25 -17.26
C LEU A 24 10.28 23.86 -16.70
N ALA A 25 11.36 23.20 -17.11
CA ALA A 25 11.70 21.86 -16.61
C ALA A 25 12.08 21.88 -15.11
N ILE A 26 12.82 22.90 -14.67
CA ILE A 26 13.17 23.10 -13.26
C ILE A 26 11.91 23.41 -12.44
N MET A 27 11.03 24.29 -12.95
CA MET A 27 9.74 24.61 -12.32
C MET A 27 8.89 23.36 -12.14
N ALA A 28 8.75 22.55 -13.20
CA ALA A 28 7.93 21.34 -13.15
C ALA A 28 8.50 20.30 -12.17
N THR A 29 9.83 20.25 -12.02
CA THR A 29 10.43 19.44 -10.96
C THR A 29 10.15 20.00 -9.56
N CYS A 30 10.40 21.30 -9.34
CA CYS A 30 10.19 21.92 -8.04
C CYS A 30 8.71 21.81 -7.61
N CYS A 31 7.79 21.93 -8.58
CA CYS A 31 6.37 21.66 -8.38
C CYS A 31 6.11 20.25 -7.84
N LEU A 32 6.72 19.21 -8.43
CA LEU A 32 6.60 17.84 -7.92
C LEU A 32 7.17 17.69 -6.51
N ILE A 33 8.36 18.24 -6.23
CA ILE A 33 8.98 18.16 -4.90
C ILE A 33 8.06 18.81 -3.86
N VAL A 34 7.59 20.03 -4.12
CA VAL A 34 6.67 20.75 -3.21
C VAL A 34 5.39 19.94 -3.01
N TRP A 35 4.83 19.38 -4.08
CA TRP A 35 3.62 18.55 -4.00
C TRP A 35 3.82 17.31 -3.11
N PHE A 36 4.92 16.58 -3.27
CA PHE A 36 5.22 15.41 -2.45
C PHE A 36 5.45 15.75 -0.98
N VAL A 37 6.26 16.78 -0.70
CA VAL A 37 6.53 17.17 0.69
C VAL A 37 5.26 17.71 1.35
N ALA A 38 4.46 18.52 0.64
CA ALA A 38 3.15 18.95 1.14
C ALA A 38 2.21 17.78 1.41
N SER A 39 2.24 16.73 0.56
CA SER A 39 1.46 15.50 0.82
C SER A 39 1.93 14.77 2.09
N ILE A 40 3.23 14.78 2.40
CA ILE A 40 3.76 14.21 3.65
C ILE A 40 3.30 15.07 4.84
N ASP A 41 3.41 16.40 4.73
CA ASP A 41 2.99 17.32 5.79
C ASP A 41 1.50 17.19 6.10
N VAL A 42 0.65 17.09 5.07
CA VAL A 42 -0.80 16.85 5.23
C VAL A 42 -1.06 15.52 5.94
N SER A 43 -0.26 14.48 5.64
CA SER A 43 -0.40 13.19 6.33
C SER A 43 0.03 13.26 7.79
N ALA A 44 1.10 13.99 8.11
CA ALA A 44 1.53 14.22 9.49
C ALA A 44 0.52 15.09 10.27
N PHE A 45 0.00 16.14 9.64
CA PHE A 45 -1.02 17.00 10.24
C PHE A 45 -2.36 16.30 10.46
N ALA A 46 -2.70 15.33 9.61
CA ALA A 46 -3.87 14.48 9.78
C ALA A 46 -3.75 13.54 10.99
N ASP A 47 -2.53 13.12 11.34
CA ASP A 47 -2.27 12.31 12.55
C ASP A 47 -2.42 13.14 13.84
N ASP A 48 -1.85 14.35 13.86
CA ASP A 48 -1.93 15.25 15.03
C ASP A 48 -3.37 15.70 15.33
N ASN A 49 -4.19 15.97 14.31
CA ASN A 49 -5.61 16.28 14.49
C ASN A 49 -6.51 15.03 14.61
N GLY A 50 -6.03 13.88 14.16
CA GLY A 50 -6.72 12.60 14.30
C GLY A 50 -6.70 12.10 15.74
N THR A 51 -5.59 12.33 16.45
CA THR A 51 -5.40 11.94 17.86
C THR A 51 -6.24 12.79 18.83
N SER A 52 -6.25 14.12 18.66
CA SER A 52 -7.11 15.02 19.47
C SER A 52 -8.60 14.77 19.25
N GLY A 53 -9.01 14.36 18.04
CA GLY A 53 -10.38 13.93 17.76
C GLY A 53 -10.79 12.60 18.42
N PHE A 54 -9.83 11.83 18.96
CA PHE A 54 -10.01 10.49 19.51
C PHE A 54 -9.96 10.44 21.05
N PHE A 55 -9.02 11.16 21.66
CA PHE A 55 -8.84 11.22 23.12
C PHE A 55 -9.12 12.60 23.72
N GLY A 56 -9.42 13.60 22.91
CA GLY A 56 -9.73 14.94 23.39
C GLY A 56 -8.50 15.62 23.97
N GLU A 57 -8.62 16.21 25.16
CA GLU A 57 -7.50 16.80 25.91
C GLU A 57 -6.54 15.75 26.52
N TYR A 58 -6.89 14.45 26.51
CA TYR A 58 -6.07 13.41 27.14
C TYR A 58 -5.09 12.76 26.17
N SER A 59 -3.94 12.32 26.69
CA SER A 59 -2.86 11.70 25.91
C SER A 59 -2.99 10.18 25.78
N LEU A 60 -3.64 9.51 26.73
CA LEU A 60 -3.88 8.06 26.70
C LEU A 60 -5.13 7.66 27.49
N ALA A 61 -5.64 6.47 27.21
CA ALA A 61 -6.71 5.83 27.96
C ALA A 61 -6.36 4.39 28.34
N LEU A 62 -6.65 4.00 29.57
CA LEU A 62 -6.61 2.62 30.06
C LEU A 62 -8.04 2.11 30.12
N ALA A 63 -8.30 0.88 29.66
CA ALA A 63 -9.60 0.24 29.79
C ALA A 63 -9.49 -1.13 30.46
N ALA A 64 -10.41 -1.41 31.38
CA ALA A 64 -10.56 -2.71 32.01
C ALA A 64 -11.90 -3.33 31.60
N ASP A 65 -11.93 -4.63 31.26
CA ASP A 65 -13.16 -5.31 30.81
C ASP A 65 -14.27 -5.33 31.90
N ARG A 66 -13.93 -5.20 33.20
CA ARG A 66 -14.90 -5.25 34.31
C ARG A 66 -14.70 -4.21 35.41
N ARG A 67 -13.50 -4.14 35.99
CA ARG A 67 -13.13 -3.23 37.10
C ARG A 67 -11.62 -3.01 37.09
N PHE A 68 -11.16 -1.80 37.41
CA PHE A 68 -9.75 -1.55 37.70
C PHE A 68 -9.32 -2.13 39.04
N PRO A 69 -8.18 -2.84 39.11
CA PRO A 69 -7.54 -3.18 40.38
C PRO A 69 -7.29 -1.91 41.21
N GLU A 70 -7.65 -1.91 42.49
CA GLU A 70 -7.52 -0.73 43.36
C GLU A 70 -6.07 -0.23 43.49
N GLN A 71 -5.10 -1.14 43.36
CA GLN A 71 -3.67 -0.84 43.38
C GLN A 71 -3.25 0.13 42.27
N ILE A 72 -3.90 0.11 41.11
CA ILE A 72 -3.54 0.95 39.96
C ILE A 72 -4.04 2.37 40.17
N ARG A 73 -5.26 2.52 40.69
CA ARG A 73 -5.83 3.83 40.99
C ARG A 73 -4.92 4.61 41.97
N ALA A 74 -4.55 3.96 43.07
CA ALA A 74 -3.67 4.57 44.08
C ALA A 74 -2.22 4.80 43.59
N LYS A 75 -1.77 4.11 42.54
CA LYS A 75 -0.43 4.28 41.96
C LYS A 75 -0.40 5.35 40.87
N ILE A 76 -1.45 5.45 40.03
CA ILE A 76 -1.59 6.53 39.05
C ILE A 76 -1.63 7.89 39.75
N GLU A 77 -2.34 8.00 40.87
CA GLU A 77 -2.42 9.24 41.67
C GLU A 77 -1.09 9.61 42.36
N LYS A 78 -0.16 8.65 42.53
CA LYS A 78 1.17 8.88 43.11
C LYS A 78 2.27 9.11 42.08
N LEU A 79 2.02 8.78 40.82
CA LEU A 79 2.94 9.04 39.72
C LEU A 79 2.78 10.52 39.35
N GLU A 80 3.66 11.39 39.87
CA GLU A 80 3.77 12.83 39.51
C GLU A 80 4.13 13.07 38.02
N THR A 81 3.91 12.09 37.16
CA THR A 81 4.17 12.10 35.71
C THR A 81 2.94 12.47 34.88
N ALA A 82 1.77 12.59 35.51
CA ALA A 82 0.51 12.94 34.86
C ALA A 82 0.06 14.36 35.26
N GLU A 83 -0.29 15.18 34.27
CA GLU A 83 -0.79 16.54 34.49
C GLU A 83 -2.28 16.53 34.87
N LYS A 84 -3.04 15.57 34.32
CA LYS A 84 -4.50 15.44 34.54
C LYS A 84 -4.93 13.98 34.42
N VAL A 85 -5.83 13.54 35.31
CA VAL A 85 -6.39 12.18 35.29
C VAL A 85 -7.91 12.24 35.44
N ALA A 86 -8.64 11.56 34.55
CA ALA A 86 -10.09 11.45 34.63
C ALA A 86 -10.55 9.99 34.65
N TYR A 87 -11.51 9.69 35.52
CA TYR A 87 -12.08 8.36 35.66
C TYR A 87 -13.43 8.30 34.95
N ALA A 88 -13.64 7.24 34.18
CA ALA A 88 -14.89 7.07 33.46
C ALA A 88 -15.46 5.65 33.60
N ARG A 89 -16.80 5.57 33.53
CA ARG A 89 -17.55 4.32 33.52
C ARG A 89 -18.42 4.24 32.26
N GLN A 90 -18.05 3.34 31.35
CA GLN A 90 -18.83 3.00 30.17
C GLN A 90 -19.79 1.85 30.50
N THR A 91 -21.08 2.06 30.24
CA THR A 91 -22.14 1.07 30.43
C THR A 91 -23.06 1.05 29.20
N SER A 92 -23.50 -0.14 28.77
CA SER A 92 -24.52 -0.26 27.72
C SER A 92 -25.90 0.00 28.31
N ALA A 93 -26.66 0.91 27.72
CA ALA A 93 -28.08 1.10 28.03
C ALA A 93 -28.88 1.28 26.73
N LYS A 94 -30.18 1.06 26.82
CA LYS A 94 -31.08 1.26 25.68
C LYS A 94 -31.50 2.74 25.66
N ILE A 95 -31.02 3.48 24.67
CA ILE A 95 -31.29 4.92 24.54
C ILE A 95 -32.27 5.15 23.38
N LEU A 96 -33.35 5.87 23.64
CA LEU A 96 -34.43 6.21 22.71
C LEU A 96 -34.71 7.71 22.76
N LEU A 97 -35.28 8.29 21.69
CA LEU A 97 -35.85 9.63 21.72
C LEU A 97 -37.24 9.59 22.37
N ASP A 98 -37.53 10.54 23.25
CA ASP A 98 -38.83 10.66 23.91
C ASP A 98 -39.97 10.81 22.88
N GLY A 99 -41.09 10.11 23.10
CA GLY A 99 -42.24 10.08 22.18
C GLY A 99 -42.23 9.01 21.07
N TYR A 100 -41.24 8.11 21.01
CA TYR A 100 -41.21 7.02 20.02
C TYR A 100 -41.16 5.63 20.70
N ASP A 101 -42.15 4.78 20.41
CA ASP A 101 -42.25 3.43 20.97
C ASP A 101 -41.88 2.33 19.96
N GLN A 102 -41.35 1.22 20.47
CA GLN A 102 -40.59 0.20 19.71
C GLN A 102 -41.46 -0.79 18.90
N ALA A 103 -42.58 -0.38 18.33
CA ALA A 103 -43.55 -1.31 17.75
C ALA A 103 -43.11 -2.02 16.45
N LEU A 104 -41.94 -1.73 15.87
CA LEU A 104 -41.45 -2.39 14.64
C LEU A 104 -39.97 -2.73 14.75
N LYS A 105 -39.65 -3.98 15.13
CA LYS A 105 -38.34 -4.60 14.84
C LYS A 105 -38.41 -5.23 13.45
N PRO A 106 -37.72 -4.71 12.41
CA PRO A 106 -37.63 -5.42 11.15
C PRO A 106 -36.73 -6.66 11.30
N SER A 107 -37.20 -7.79 10.78
CA SER A 107 -36.50 -9.06 10.70
C SER A 107 -35.17 -8.88 9.94
N GLY A 108 -34.03 -9.03 10.62
CA GLY A 108 -32.70 -9.01 9.98
C GLY A 108 -31.69 -8.04 10.58
N MET A 109 -32.08 -7.17 11.52
CA MET A 109 -31.13 -6.37 12.30
C MET A 109 -30.67 -7.13 13.54
N GLY A 110 -29.47 -7.71 13.49
CA GLY A 110 -28.73 -8.10 14.69
C GLY A 110 -28.42 -6.87 15.55
N ASP A 111 -28.12 -7.11 16.83
CA ASP A 111 -27.88 -6.22 17.99
C ASP A 111 -26.86 -5.07 17.80
N ARG A 112 -26.95 -4.33 16.68
CA ARG A 112 -26.03 -3.26 16.31
C ARG A 112 -26.33 -2.00 17.14
N GLN A 113 -25.55 -1.90 18.22
CA GLN A 113 -25.04 -0.69 18.85
C GLN A 113 -26.07 0.41 19.15
N TYR A 114 -26.80 0.24 20.25
CA TYR A 114 -27.28 1.38 21.01
C TYR A 114 -26.07 2.23 21.47
N PRO A 115 -26.17 3.57 21.49
CA PRO A 115 -25.11 4.41 22.05
C PRO A 115 -24.88 4.07 23.53
N PHE A 116 -23.63 4.14 23.96
CA PHE A 116 -23.25 3.82 25.34
C PHE A 116 -23.52 5.00 26.27
N LEU A 117 -23.83 4.72 27.54
CA LEU A 117 -23.75 5.74 28.58
C LEU A 117 -22.31 5.79 29.08
N LEU A 118 -21.74 6.99 29.06
CA LEU A 118 -20.43 7.25 29.62
C LEU A 118 -20.58 8.28 30.73
N ALA A 119 -20.26 7.90 31.96
CA ALA A 119 -20.09 8.85 33.05
C ALA A 119 -18.61 9.15 33.21
N ILE A 120 -18.24 10.44 33.17
CA ILE A 120 -16.86 10.90 33.36
C ILE A 120 -16.80 11.79 34.60
N SER A 121 -15.72 11.66 35.38
CA SER A 121 -15.54 12.38 36.64
C SER A 121 -14.99 13.80 36.48
N ASP A 122 -14.81 14.29 35.25
CA ASP A 122 -14.22 15.60 34.97
C ASP A 122 -15.31 16.67 34.84
N ASP A 123 -15.06 17.84 35.45
CA ASP A 123 -15.97 18.99 35.44
C ASP A 123 -15.94 19.75 34.10
N LYS A 124 -14.95 19.45 33.25
CA LYS A 124 -14.81 19.99 31.89
C LYS A 124 -15.10 18.95 30.82
N PRO A 125 -15.61 19.37 29.65
CA PRO A 125 -15.86 18.46 28.55
C PRO A 125 -14.53 17.87 28.03
N PRO A 126 -14.45 16.56 27.78
CA PRO A 126 -13.23 15.93 27.29
C PRO A 126 -12.93 16.29 25.82
N PHE A 127 -13.94 16.71 25.05
CA PHE A 127 -13.84 17.11 23.65
C PHE A 127 -14.42 18.51 23.44
N ASP A 128 -14.12 19.14 22.31
CA ASP A 128 -14.72 20.43 21.94
C ASP A 128 -16.26 20.34 21.86
N LEU A 129 -16.93 21.19 22.64
CA LEU A 129 -18.36 21.43 22.53
C LEU A 129 -18.65 22.19 21.23
N GLN A 130 -19.46 21.59 20.33
CA GLN A 130 -19.91 22.30 19.12
C GLN A 130 -21.02 23.29 19.46
N HIS A 131 -21.97 22.86 20.28
CA HIS A 131 -23.14 23.63 20.67
C HIS A 131 -23.59 23.24 22.10
N GLY A 132 -24.12 24.19 22.86
CA GLY A 132 -24.66 23.96 24.20
C GLY A 132 -23.62 23.98 25.34
N GLN A 133 -23.97 23.40 26.48
CA GLN A 133 -23.15 23.40 27.71
C GLN A 133 -22.91 21.97 28.22
N TRP A 134 -21.84 21.80 28.99
CA TRP A 134 -21.53 20.54 29.70
C TRP A 134 -22.58 20.29 30.81
N PRO A 135 -22.98 19.05 31.12
CA PRO A 135 -24.05 18.80 32.07
C PRO A 135 -23.57 19.16 33.49
N GLN A 136 -24.31 20.05 34.15
CA GLN A 136 -24.00 20.52 35.52
C GLN A 136 -25.08 20.09 36.51
N ASN A 137 -26.32 19.89 36.04
CA ASN A 137 -27.44 19.47 36.88
C ASN A 137 -27.80 17.99 36.64
N PRO A 138 -28.41 17.32 37.63
CA PRO A 138 -28.92 15.97 37.47
C PRO A 138 -29.91 15.86 36.30
N LEU A 139 -29.87 14.75 35.56
CA LEU A 139 -30.72 14.44 34.39
C LEU A 139 -30.44 15.32 33.15
N GLU A 140 -29.28 15.98 33.11
CA GLU A 140 -28.74 16.58 31.89
C GLU A 140 -27.80 15.60 31.18
N CYS A 141 -27.77 15.63 29.85
CA CYS A 141 -26.87 14.82 29.07
C CYS A 141 -26.28 15.58 27.88
N VAL A 142 -25.08 15.18 27.50
CA VAL A 142 -24.40 15.69 26.31
C VAL A 142 -24.18 14.55 25.34
N VAL A 143 -24.49 14.77 24.06
CA VAL A 143 -24.43 13.71 23.04
C VAL A 143 -23.22 13.93 22.14
N GLY A 144 -22.38 12.91 21.99
CA GLY A 144 -21.28 12.96 21.02
C GLY A 144 -21.81 12.95 19.58
N SER A 145 -21.17 13.67 18.65
CA SER A 145 -21.55 13.71 17.24
C SER A 145 -21.61 12.31 16.59
N ALA A 146 -20.83 11.36 17.12
CA ALA A 146 -20.88 9.95 16.73
C ALA A 146 -22.22 9.26 17.10
N ALA A 147 -22.89 9.70 18.17
CA ALA A 147 -24.17 9.24 18.68
C ALA A 147 -25.35 10.17 18.35
N ALA A 148 -25.09 11.29 17.64
CA ALA A 148 -26.09 12.32 17.36
C ALA A 148 -27.17 11.93 16.34
N GLU A 149 -27.07 10.75 15.71
CA GLU A 149 -28.13 10.19 14.86
C GLU A 149 -28.73 8.95 15.54
N LEU A 150 -29.92 9.12 16.11
CA LEU A 150 -30.67 8.02 16.72
C LEU A 150 -31.68 7.45 15.71
N HIS A 151 -31.86 6.14 15.77
CA HIS A 151 -32.84 5.43 14.95
C HIS A 151 -34.26 5.66 15.50
N VAL A 152 -35.17 6.03 14.60
CA VAL A 152 -36.58 6.27 14.92
C VAL A 152 -37.45 5.34 14.08
N ALA A 153 -38.39 4.65 14.70
CA ALA A 153 -39.37 3.82 14.00
C ALA A 153 -40.49 4.72 13.46
N VAL A 154 -40.71 4.70 12.14
CA VAL A 154 -41.85 5.31 11.46
C VAL A 154 -42.67 4.16 10.86
N PRO A 155 -44.02 4.22 10.82
CA PRO A 155 -44.81 3.16 10.21
C PRO A 155 -44.35 2.91 8.76
N GLY A 156 -43.84 1.71 8.48
CA GLY A 156 -43.40 1.28 7.14
C GLY A 156 -41.92 1.49 6.77
N GLU A 157 -41.15 2.31 7.48
CA GLU A 157 -39.72 2.56 7.19
C GLU A 157 -38.89 2.89 8.46
N THR A 158 -37.60 2.54 8.47
CA THR A 158 -36.65 3.01 9.51
C THR A 158 -36.02 4.34 9.08
N ALA A 159 -36.28 5.42 9.83
CA ALA A 159 -35.65 6.73 9.59
C ALA A 159 -34.58 7.03 10.66
N ARG A 160 -33.52 7.77 10.29
CA ARG A 160 -32.54 8.33 11.23
C ARG A 160 -32.87 9.79 11.49
N ARG A 161 -32.92 10.19 12.76
CA ARG A 161 -33.14 11.59 13.15
C ARG A 161 -31.93 12.11 13.91
N LYS A 162 -31.47 13.32 13.54
CA LYS A 162 -30.43 14.03 14.28
C LYS A 162 -31.00 14.61 15.57
N VAL A 163 -30.33 14.32 16.69
CA VAL A 163 -30.62 14.87 18.02
C VAL A 163 -30.29 16.36 18.03
N ARG A 164 -31.19 17.17 18.59
CA ARG A 164 -31.06 18.62 18.74
C ARG A 164 -30.93 19.00 20.22
N LEU A 165 -30.42 20.19 20.48
CA LEU A 165 -30.44 20.77 21.82
C LEU A 165 -31.87 20.90 22.31
N GLY A 166 -32.12 20.51 23.57
CA GLY A 166 -33.44 20.51 24.20
C GLY A 166 -34.28 19.25 23.93
N ASP A 167 -33.84 18.32 23.07
CA ASP A 167 -34.51 17.03 22.92
C ASP A 167 -34.40 16.22 24.23
N ARG A 168 -35.41 15.38 24.52
CA ARG A 168 -35.40 14.45 25.66
C ARG A 168 -35.03 13.05 25.19
N LEU A 169 -34.05 12.45 25.85
CA LEU A 169 -33.60 11.08 25.62
C LEU A 169 -34.13 10.17 26.73
N LYS A 170 -34.89 9.15 26.33
CA LYS A 170 -35.37 8.09 27.21
C LYS A 170 -34.32 6.98 27.28
N VAL A 171 -33.69 6.84 28.44
CA VAL A 171 -32.73 5.78 28.76
C VAL A 171 -33.47 4.71 29.55
N SER A 172 -33.67 3.56 28.94
CA SER A 172 -34.37 2.41 29.52
C SER A 172 -33.35 1.43 30.09
N THR A 173 -33.45 1.17 31.40
CA THR A 173 -32.65 0.17 32.11
C THR A 173 -33.53 -0.86 32.82
N ASP A 174 -32.89 -1.86 33.42
CA ASP A 174 -33.54 -2.85 34.28
C ASP A 174 -34.18 -2.25 35.54
N GLN A 175 -33.79 -1.01 35.92
CA GLN A 175 -34.32 -0.28 37.06
C GLN A 175 -35.50 0.67 36.72
N GLY A 176 -35.75 0.92 35.43
CA GLY A 176 -36.81 1.81 34.96
C GLY A 176 -36.38 2.70 33.80
N ASP A 177 -37.28 3.59 33.39
CA ASP A 177 -37.05 4.54 32.31
C ASP A 177 -36.68 5.91 32.87
N PHE A 178 -35.52 6.44 32.49
CA PHE A 178 -35.03 7.76 32.89
C PHE A 178 -35.03 8.72 31.70
N LEU A 179 -35.47 9.96 31.90
CA LEU A 179 -35.50 10.99 30.86
C LEU A 179 -34.36 11.99 31.10
N PHE A 180 -33.47 12.10 30.12
CA PHE A 180 -32.36 13.06 30.11
C PHE A 180 -32.62 14.18 29.11
N THR A 181 -32.33 15.42 29.48
CA THR A 181 -32.42 16.56 28.55
C THR A 181 -31.08 16.79 27.88
N VAL A 182 -31.06 16.94 26.55
CA VAL A 182 -29.83 17.20 25.80
C VAL A 182 -29.43 18.67 25.94
N THR A 183 -28.38 18.92 26.71
CA THR A 183 -27.87 20.28 27.00
C THR A 183 -26.68 20.67 26.13
N GLY A 184 -26.03 19.70 25.46
CA GLY A 184 -24.87 19.94 24.62
C GLY A 184 -24.61 18.87 23.56
N LEU A 185 -23.83 19.23 22.54
CA LEU A 185 -23.34 18.35 21.49
C LEU A 185 -21.82 18.44 21.37
N LEU A 186 -21.12 17.30 21.49
CA LEU A 186 -19.66 17.22 21.40
C LEU A 186 -19.18 16.83 20.00
N LYS A 187 -18.03 17.37 19.58
CA LYS A 187 -17.33 16.92 18.37
C LYS A 187 -16.52 15.66 18.66
N GLN A 188 -17.14 14.50 18.51
CA GLN A 188 -16.52 13.18 18.68
C GLN A 188 -16.40 12.47 17.32
N GLN A 189 -15.19 12.11 16.90
CA GLN A 189 -15.00 11.36 15.66
C GLN A 189 -15.55 9.93 15.79
N LYS A 190 -16.24 9.42 14.78
CA LYS A 190 -16.63 8.00 14.74
C LYS A 190 -15.39 7.13 14.50
N ARG A 191 -15.31 5.99 15.19
CA ARG A 191 -14.29 4.94 14.96
C ARG A 191 -14.19 4.52 13.48
N GLU A 192 -15.27 4.61 12.72
CA GLU A 192 -15.32 4.29 11.28
C GLU A 192 -14.75 5.42 10.39
N ASP A 193 -14.86 6.69 10.79
CA ASP A 193 -14.38 7.84 10.00
C ASP A 193 -12.85 7.96 10.02
N PHE A 194 -12.21 7.52 11.10
CA PHE A 194 -10.74 7.40 11.16
C PHE A 194 -10.22 6.37 10.15
N ARG A 195 -10.92 5.24 9.98
CA ARG A 195 -10.61 4.26 8.91
C ARG A 195 -10.83 4.83 7.51
N GLY A 196 -11.87 5.65 7.33
CA GLY A 196 -12.19 6.32 6.06
C GLY A 196 -11.20 7.41 5.67
N ARG A 197 -10.65 8.18 6.63
CA ARG A 197 -9.66 9.23 6.35
C ARG A 197 -8.27 8.70 6.06
N VAL A 198 -7.82 7.67 6.77
CA VAL A 198 -6.53 7.01 6.47
C VAL A 198 -6.62 6.23 5.14
N SER A 199 -7.80 5.71 4.77
CA SER A 199 -8.04 5.12 3.44
C SER A 199 -8.35 6.15 2.34
N GLY A 200 -8.59 7.41 2.72
CA GLY A 200 -8.95 8.52 1.85
C GLY A 200 -7.76 9.40 1.46
N THR A 201 -6.53 8.92 1.65
CA THR A 201 -5.34 9.60 1.14
C THR A 201 -5.33 9.50 -0.39
N PHE A 202 -5.58 10.65 -1.04
CA PHE A 202 -5.30 10.94 -2.44
C PHE A 202 -5.71 9.87 -3.47
N ASN A 203 -7.00 9.78 -3.75
CA ASN A 203 -7.52 9.06 -4.93
C ASN A 203 -7.59 10.01 -6.14
N PHE A 204 -6.41 10.39 -6.65
CA PHE A 204 -6.25 11.05 -7.96
C PHE A 204 -5.33 10.18 -8.81
N GLY A 205 -5.86 9.12 -9.45
CA GLY A 205 -5.27 8.40 -10.59
C GLY A 205 -3.82 7.88 -10.50
N PHE A 206 -3.10 8.13 -9.41
CA PHE A 206 -1.64 8.02 -9.25
C PHE A 206 -1.27 7.60 -7.81
N GLY A 207 -2.25 7.24 -6.96
CA GLY A 207 -2.06 6.74 -5.59
C GLY A 207 -2.47 5.27 -5.44
N ILE A 208 -1.72 4.54 -4.62
CA ILE A 208 -1.94 3.14 -4.26
C ILE A 208 -3.18 3.04 -3.36
N GLY A 209 -4.34 2.76 -3.95
CA GLY A 209 -5.55 2.43 -3.20
C GLY A 209 -5.56 0.96 -2.80
N ILE A 210 -5.31 0.66 -1.52
CA ILE A 210 -5.79 -0.60 -0.92
C ILE A 210 -7.27 -0.34 -0.57
N GLY A 211 -8.15 -0.89 -1.41
CA GLY A 211 -9.51 -0.41 -1.61
C GLY A 211 -10.42 -0.27 -0.37
N GLY A 212 -11.14 0.85 -0.35
CA GLY A 212 -12.48 0.99 0.21
C GLY A 212 -13.41 1.56 -0.86
N ARG A 213 -14.42 0.76 -1.26
CA ARG A 213 -15.62 1.12 -2.05
C ARG A 213 -15.43 1.99 -3.32
N GLN A 214 -15.45 1.36 -4.49
CA GLN A 214 -16.36 1.81 -5.55
C GLN A 214 -17.63 0.97 -5.46
N MET A 215 -18.63 1.46 -4.72
CA MET A 215 -20.01 1.10 -5.05
C MET A 215 -20.30 1.82 -6.36
N GLY A 216 -20.73 1.07 -7.37
CA GLY A 216 -21.38 1.68 -8.52
C GLY A 216 -22.55 2.51 -8.02
N GLU A 217 -22.48 3.82 -8.22
CA GLU A 217 -23.70 4.60 -8.39
C GLU A 217 -24.44 3.94 -9.55
N GLY A 218 -25.60 3.35 -9.25
CA GLY A 218 -26.54 2.99 -10.27
C GLY A 218 -26.86 4.25 -11.06
N ARG A 219 -26.32 4.35 -12.28
CA ARG A 219 -26.89 5.21 -13.31
C ARG A 219 -28.38 4.89 -13.34
N ARG A 220 -29.21 5.88 -13.03
CA ARG A 220 -30.64 5.85 -13.33
C ARG A 220 -30.76 5.43 -14.80
N PRO A 221 -31.49 4.36 -15.14
CA PRO A 221 -31.77 4.06 -16.53
C PRO A 221 -32.63 5.20 -17.08
N THR A 222 -32.13 5.86 -18.12
CA THR A 222 -32.90 6.74 -18.98
C THR A 222 -34.06 5.93 -19.59
N PRO A 223 -35.29 6.47 -19.62
CA PRO A 223 -36.45 5.75 -20.11
C PRO A 223 -36.51 5.85 -21.63
N ASP A 224 -35.78 4.99 -22.35
CA ASP A 224 -35.98 4.81 -23.80
C ASP A 224 -35.31 3.52 -24.28
N THR A 225 -35.97 2.37 -24.11
CA THR A 225 -36.05 1.24 -25.08
C THR A 225 -36.86 0.07 -24.50
N PRO A 226 -37.56 -0.71 -25.34
CA PRO A 226 -38.81 -1.38 -24.97
C PRO A 226 -38.62 -2.73 -24.27
N SER A 227 -39.58 -3.02 -23.39
CA SER A 227 -39.72 -4.23 -22.58
C SER A 227 -40.14 -5.44 -23.40
N VAL A 228 -39.39 -6.54 -23.28
CA VAL A 228 -39.86 -7.88 -23.63
C VAL A 228 -40.38 -8.54 -22.35
N LYS A 229 -41.70 -8.70 -22.29
CA LYS A 229 -42.43 -9.41 -21.22
C LYS A 229 -42.12 -10.90 -21.26
N VAL A 230 -41.82 -11.50 -20.11
CA VAL A 230 -42.20 -12.89 -19.82
C VAL A 230 -42.87 -12.92 -18.45
N SER A 231 -44.06 -13.50 -18.47
CA SER A 231 -45.18 -13.47 -17.53
C SER A 231 -44.97 -14.28 -16.25
N GLN A 232 -45.40 -13.72 -15.12
CA GLN A 232 -45.85 -14.44 -13.92
C GLN A 232 -47.38 -14.63 -14.00
N PRO A 233 -47.97 -15.73 -13.51
CA PRO A 233 -49.40 -15.79 -13.23
C PRO A 233 -49.71 -15.38 -11.78
N GLU A 234 -50.77 -14.60 -11.66
CA GLU A 234 -51.42 -14.01 -10.48
C GLU A 234 -52.20 -15.03 -9.64
N ALA A 235 -52.50 -14.63 -8.39
CA ALA A 235 -53.83 -14.67 -7.73
C ALA A 235 -53.64 -14.55 -6.20
N THR A 236 -54.42 -13.87 -5.37
CA THR A 236 -55.49 -12.87 -5.46
C THR A 236 -55.68 -12.41 -4.00
N SER A 237 -55.78 -11.11 -3.75
CA SER A 237 -56.23 -10.56 -2.48
C SER A 237 -57.76 -10.46 -2.45
N GLU A 238 -58.41 -10.81 -1.34
CA GLU A 238 -59.67 -10.17 -0.96
C GLU A 238 -59.83 -10.06 0.56
N ARG A 239 -60.27 -8.88 0.98
CA ARG A 239 -60.51 -8.42 2.37
C ARG A 239 -61.85 -8.94 2.87
N PHE A 240 -62.00 -9.11 4.18
CA PHE A 240 -63.25 -8.71 4.86
C PHE A 240 -63.00 -8.25 6.32
N SER A 241 -63.66 -7.16 6.66
CA SER A 241 -63.73 -6.46 7.95
C SER A 241 -64.89 -6.96 8.82
N ARG A 242 -64.76 -6.94 10.16
CA ARG A 242 -65.67 -6.26 11.12
C ARG A 242 -65.47 -6.67 12.59
N ASP A 243 -65.39 -5.62 13.42
CA ASP A 243 -66.12 -5.32 14.66
C ASP A 243 -66.09 -6.21 15.93
N SER A 244 -66.17 -5.44 17.01
CA SER A 244 -66.09 -5.68 18.46
C SER A 244 -67.33 -6.30 19.13
N ASN A 245 -67.08 -6.95 20.29
CA ASN A 245 -67.86 -7.03 21.56
C ASN A 245 -68.24 -8.44 22.07
N GLY A 246 -67.95 -8.68 23.37
CA GLY A 246 -68.88 -9.35 24.31
C GLY A 246 -68.40 -10.62 25.05
N ARG A 247 -68.09 -10.48 26.37
CA ARG A 247 -68.39 -11.33 27.58
C ARG A 247 -68.27 -12.88 27.52
N ALA A 248 -68.01 -13.65 28.58
CA ALA A 248 -67.60 -13.49 29.99
C ALA A 248 -67.20 -14.89 30.56
N ASP A 249 -66.26 -14.89 31.51
CA ASP A 249 -66.00 -15.82 32.64
C ASP A 249 -66.27 -17.33 32.61
N THR A 250 -65.26 -18.11 33.06
CA THR A 250 -65.31 -18.91 34.30
C THR A 250 -63.93 -19.51 34.67
N ARG A 251 -63.46 -19.22 35.89
CA ARG A 251 -62.27 -19.79 36.59
C ARG A 251 -62.67 -21.11 37.32
N PRO A 252 -61.77 -22.04 37.74
CA PRO A 252 -60.58 -21.75 38.57
C PRO A 252 -59.30 -22.60 38.35
N SER A 253 -58.16 -22.01 38.68
CA SER A 253 -56.86 -22.69 38.84
C SER A 253 -56.62 -23.08 40.32
N PRO A 254 -56.27 -24.33 40.65
CA PRO A 254 -55.81 -24.74 41.99
C PRO A 254 -54.27 -24.58 42.14
N PRO A 255 -53.69 -24.77 43.35
CA PRO A 255 -52.80 -23.79 43.99
C PRO A 255 -51.30 -23.99 43.77
N SER A 256 -50.58 -22.93 44.12
CA SER A 256 -49.13 -22.80 44.21
C SER A 256 -48.45 -23.86 45.09
N ARG A 257 -47.38 -24.49 44.55
CA ARG A 257 -46.24 -24.99 45.33
C ARG A 257 -44.97 -24.32 44.81
N GLY A 258 -44.29 -23.62 45.70
CA GLY A 258 -43.23 -22.66 45.39
C GLY A 258 -41.92 -23.29 44.89
N PRO A 259 -41.02 -22.47 44.32
CA PRO A 259 -39.66 -22.91 44.03
C PRO A 259 -38.83 -22.85 45.32
N GLN A 260 -38.33 -24.02 45.72
CA GLN A 260 -37.29 -24.15 46.73
C GLN A 260 -36.09 -23.26 46.37
N SER A 261 -35.69 -22.46 47.36
CA SER A 261 -34.56 -21.55 47.35
C SER A 261 -33.24 -22.31 47.34
N GLY A 262 -32.54 -22.28 46.21
CA GLY A 262 -31.08 -22.39 46.15
C GLY A 262 -30.53 -21.10 45.50
N PRO A 263 -29.36 -20.58 45.90
CA PRO A 263 -28.91 -19.27 45.46
C PRO A 263 -28.58 -19.31 43.95
N ARG A 264 -29.48 -18.75 43.14
CA ARG A 264 -29.16 -18.36 41.76
C ARG A 264 -28.05 -17.31 41.84
N ARG A 265 -26.82 -17.72 41.53
CA ARG A 265 -25.71 -16.79 41.27
C ARG A 265 -26.17 -15.78 40.19
N PRO A 266 -25.98 -14.46 40.38
CA PRO A 266 -26.32 -13.45 39.39
C PRO A 266 -25.28 -13.46 38.26
N GLY A 267 -25.40 -14.44 37.36
CA GLY A 267 -24.57 -14.59 36.16
C GLY A 267 -25.34 -14.21 34.91
N GLY A 268 -25.74 -12.94 34.80
CA GLY A 268 -26.31 -12.40 33.56
C GLY A 268 -25.25 -12.40 32.45
N ARG A 269 -25.48 -13.20 31.41
CA ARG A 269 -24.68 -13.27 30.18
C ARG A 269 -24.83 -11.97 29.38
N PHE A 270 -23.95 -10.99 29.63
CA PHE A 270 -23.64 -9.95 28.67
C PHE A 270 -22.45 -10.39 27.83
N ALA A 271 -22.54 -10.24 26.50
CA ALA A 271 -21.38 -10.37 25.61
C ALA A 271 -20.25 -9.48 26.12
N ARG A 272 -18.99 -9.93 25.95
CA ARG A 272 -17.79 -9.18 26.36
C ARG A 272 -17.92 -7.74 25.86
N LEU A 273 -18.09 -6.78 26.78
CA LEU A 273 -18.19 -5.37 26.43
C LEU A 273 -16.84 -4.97 25.83
N GLU A 274 -16.79 -4.63 24.53
CA GLU A 274 -15.63 -3.92 23.99
C GLU A 274 -15.69 -2.49 24.55
N VAL A 275 -15.16 -2.30 25.76
CA VAL A 275 -14.95 -0.98 26.35
C VAL A 275 -13.96 -0.24 25.45
N SER A 276 -14.39 0.89 24.89
CA SER A 276 -13.58 1.68 23.97
C SER A 276 -13.90 3.15 24.19
N PRO A 277 -12.88 4.01 24.41
CA PRO A 277 -13.05 5.43 24.70
C PRO A 277 -13.77 6.19 23.58
N THR A 278 -13.85 5.63 22.38
CA THR A 278 -14.44 6.25 21.18
C THR A 278 -15.73 5.59 20.70
N SER A 279 -16.38 4.83 21.58
CA SER A 279 -17.70 4.30 21.27
C SER A 279 -18.70 5.46 21.18
N PRO A 280 -19.69 5.43 20.26
CA PRO A 280 -20.73 6.45 20.23
C PRO A 280 -21.42 6.50 21.59
N SER A 281 -21.28 7.60 22.32
CA SER A 281 -21.67 7.71 23.71
C SER A 281 -22.50 8.96 24.01
N VAL A 282 -23.39 8.80 24.99
CA VAL A 282 -24.10 9.87 25.68
C VAL A 282 -23.40 10.08 27.03
N TYR A 283 -22.98 11.31 27.28
CA TYR A 283 -22.24 11.71 28.46
C TYR A 283 -23.22 12.18 29.54
N ILE A 284 -23.08 11.62 30.74
CA ILE A 284 -23.92 11.93 31.92
C ILE A 284 -23.04 12.15 33.15
N LEU A 285 -23.61 12.75 34.19
CA LEU A 285 -22.95 12.90 35.48
C LEU A 285 -22.77 11.53 36.19
N PRO A 286 -21.66 11.30 36.92
CA PRO A 286 -21.45 10.09 37.70
C PRO A 286 -22.56 9.80 38.72
N SER A 287 -23.11 10.86 39.33
CA SER A 287 -24.22 10.77 40.30
C SER A 287 -25.51 10.23 39.67
N ASP A 288 -25.75 10.50 38.39
CA ASP A 288 -26.92 9.99 37.67
C ASP A 288 -26.73 8.55 37.20
N LEU A 289 -25.49 8.13 36.91
CA LEU A 289 -25.20 6.74 36.58
C LEU A 289 -25.57 5.81 37.75
N VAL A 290 -25.32 6.22 39.00
CA VAL A 290 -25.69 5.45 40.21
C VAL A 290 -27.20 5.25 40.28
N LYS A 291 -27.98 6.29 39.96
CA LYS A 291 -29.45 6.22 39.92
C LYS A 291 -29.95 5.30 38.80
N VAL A 292 -29.35 5.42 37.62
CA VAL A 292 -29.72 4.62 36.43
C VAL A 292 -29.42 3.13 36.60
N CYS A 293 -28.33 2.80 37.31
CA CYS A 293 -27.86 1.42 37.49
C CYS A 293 -28.26 0.81 38.84
N GLY A 294 -28.86 1.58 39.75
CA GLY A 294 -29.30 1.15 41.08
C GLY A 294 -28.18 0.78 42.06
N ARG A 295 -26.91 0.98 41.69
CA ARG A 295 -25.73 0.70 42.52
C ARG A 295 -24.53 1.53 42.07
N GLU A 296 -23.61 1.79 43.00
CA GLU A 296 -22.31 2.32 42.64
C GLU A 296 -21.52 1.31 41.80
N MET A 297 -21.01 1.76 40.66
CA MET A 297 -20.16 0.96 39.80
C MET A 297 -18.77 1.60 39.71
N PRO A 298 -17.70 0.85 40.01
CA PRO A 298 -16.33 1.39 39.91
C PRO A 298 -15.99 1.70 38.45
N PRO A 299 -15.08 2.67 38.19
CA PRO A 299 -14.69 3.03 36.83
C PRO A 299 -14.07 1.84 36.08
N ASN A 300 -14.24 1.83 34.77
CA ASN A 300 -13.65 0.85 33.84
C ASN A 300 -12.85 1.50 32.70
N LEU A 301 -12.82 2.84 32.65
CA LEU A 301 -11.94 3.65 31.83
C LEU A 301 -11.17 4.65 32.71
N VAL A 302 -9.90 4.87 32.41
CA VAL A 302 -9.08 5.95 33.00
C VAL A 302 -8.43 6.70 31.84
N PHE A 303 -8.68 8.00 31.76
CA PHE A 303 -8.01 8.91 30.84
C PHE A 303 -6.87 9.61 31.57
N VAL A 304 -5.71 9.71 30.94
CA VAL A 304 -4.51 10.34 31.51
C VAL A 304 -3.93 11.32 30.50
N GLN A 305 -3.70 12.55 30.94
CA GLN A 305 -2.91 13.55 30.26
C GLN A 305 -1.48 13.49 30.81
N LEU A 306 -0.53 13.21 29.93
CA LEU A 306 0.88 13.15 30.28
C LEU A 306 1.46 14.57 30.32
N ALA A 307 2.42 14.81 31.21
CA ALA A 307 3.18 16.07 31.21
C ALA A 307 4.03 16.21 29.92
N ASP A 308 4.26 17.44 29.49
CA ASP A 308 4.97 17.77 28.25
C ASP A 308 6.33 17.04 28.12
N GLY A 309 6.52 16.29 27.03
CA GLY A 309 7.77 15.59 26.71
C GLY A 309 7.86 14.13 27.16
N LEU A 310 6.90 13.62 27.94
CA LEU A 310 6.84 12.20 28.35
C LEU A 310 6.20 11.31 27.27
N GLN A 311 6.87 10.20 26.93
CA GLN A 311 6.34 9.23 25.97
C GLN A 311 5.40 8.21 26.66
N PRO A 312 4.26 7.81 26.05
CA PRO A 312 3.34 6.82 26.62
C PRO A 312 4.02 5.50 27.03
N SER A 313 5.02 5.07 26.26
CA SER A 313 5.81 3.85 26.53
C SER A 313 6.73 3.95 27.77
N GLN A 314 7.13 5.15 28.18
CA GLN A 314 7.85 5.35 29.43
C GLN A 314 6.85 5.27 30.58
N PHE A 315 5.72 5.99 30.48
CA PHE A 315 4.63 5.93 31.46
C PHE A 315 4.12 4.50 31.71
N TYR A 316 3.93 3.68 30.67
CA TYR A 316 3.53 2.28 30.85
C TYR A 316 4.57 1.46 31.61
N ARG A 317 5.86 1.65 31.32
CA ARG A 317 6.93 0.96 32.05
C ARG A 317 7.00 1.39 33.51
N ASP A 318 6.85 2.69 33.78
CA ASP A 318 6.86 3.21 35.14
C ASP A 318 5.64 2.71 35.92
N LEU A 319 4.47 2.65 35.27
CA LEU A 319 3.24 2.10 35.84
C LEU A 319 3.34 0.59 36.10
N GLU A 320 3.90 -0.18 35.16
CA GLU A 320 4.14 -1.62 35.31
C GLU A 320 5.17 -1.91 36.41
N THR A 321 6.24 -1.12 36.49
CA THR A 321 7.27 -1.22 37.54
C THR A 321 6.67 -0.90 38.90
N ALA A 322 5.86 0.16 38.99
CA ALA A 322 5.14 0.50 40.20
C ALA A 322 4.17 -0.62 40.58
N CYS A 323 3.49 -1.24 39.63
CA CYS A 323 2.50 -2.31 39.86
C CYS A 323 3.13 -3.69 40.18
N GLY A 324 4.35 -3.95 39.74
CA GLY A 324 5.03 -5.24 39.91
C GLY A 324 4.51 -6.35 38.97
N ALA A 325 3.70 -6.00 37.97
CA ALA A 325 3.11 -6.91 36.99
C ALA A 325 2.85 -6.14 35.69
N THR A 326 2.80 -6.84 34.55
CA THR A 326 2.50 -6.19 33.27
C THR A 326 1.02 -5.82 33.17
N LEU A 327 0.70 -4.71 32.46
CA LEU A 327 -0.70 -4.26 32.27
C LEU A 327 -1.55 -5.31 31.54
N ALA A 328 -0.92 -6.10 30.66
CA ALA A 328 -1.56 -7.20 29.95
C ALA A 328 -1.97 -8.36 30.87
N GLU A 329 -1.12 -8.74 31.84
CA GLU A 329 -1.42 -9.77 32.83
C GLU A 329 -2.57 -9.36 33.76
N MET A 330 -2.68 -8.05 34.04
CA MET A 330 -3.77 -7.47 34.81
C MET A 330 -5.07 -7.29 33.99
N GLY A 331 -5.08 -7.70 32.71
CA GLY A 331 -6.25 -7.64 31.84
C GLY A 331 -6.64 -6.21 31.43
N ILE A 332 -5.69 -5.27 31.47
CA ILE A 332 -5.89 -3.87 31.11
C ILE A 332 -5.45 -3.65 29.67
N LYS A 333 -6.35 -3.04 28.89
CA LYS A 333 -6.07 -2.61 27.52
C LYS A 333 -5.59 -1.17 27.55
N THR A 334 -4.44 -0.93 26.94
CA THR A 334 -3.89 0.40 26.76
C THR A 334 -4.31 0.97 25.40
N TYR A 335 -4.64 2.25 25.40
CA TYR A 335 -4.93 3.04 24.21
C TYR A 335 -4.09 4.32 24.29
N ASP A 336 -3.15 4.53 23.38
CA ASP A 336 -2.24 5.67 23.35
C ASP A 336 -2.29 6.44 22.01
N THR A 337 -1.68 7.63 22.03
CA THR A 337 -1.41 8.47 20.85
C THR A 337 -0.28 7.94 19.98
N THR A 338 0.59 7.07 20.49
CA THR A 338 1.59 6.40 19.66
C THR A 338 0.89 5.48 18.67
N PRO A 339 1.09 5.64 17.34
CA PRO A 339 0.43 4.82 16.35
C PRO A 339 1.10 3.45 16.32
N LYS A 340 0.96 2.63 17.37
CA LYS A 340 1.52 1.27 17.45
C LYS A 340 0.54 0.35 18.14
N GLN A 341 -0.41 -0.19 17.36
CA GLN A 341 -0.42 -1.63 17.08
C GLN A 341 -1.55 -2.03 16.09
N GLN A 342 -1.10 -2.35 14.88
CA GLN A 342 -1.69 -3.33 13.97
C GLN A 342 -2.98 -2.97 13.23
N GLU A 343 -2.83 -2.25 12.11
CA GLU A 343 -3.24 -2.71 10.76
C GLU A 343 -2.86 -1.69 9.68
N GLY A 344 -2.58 -0.43 10.05
CA GLY A 344 -2.21 0.65 9.12
C GLY A 344 -0.73 1.11 9.14
N GLN A 345 0.11 0.58 10.04
CA GLN A 345 1.51 1.02 10.12
C GLN A 345 2.38 0.58 8.94
N VAL A 346 2.08 -0.58 8.33
CA VAL A 346 2.83 -1.03 7.16
C VAL A 346 2.58 -0.08 5.98
N SER A 347 1.43 0.59 5.89
CA SER A 347 1.15 1.53 4.80
C SER A 347 1.83 2.89 4.97
N GLN A 348 1.91 3.46 6.17
CA GLN A 348 2.35 4.87 6.30
C GLN A 348 3.87 5.05 6.23
N GLU A 349 4.66 4.21 6.91
CA GLU A 349 6.12 4.24 6.75
C GLU A 349 6.53 3.90 5.31
N GLN A 350 5.78 3.01 4.63
CA GLN A 350 6.01 2.71 3.21
C GLN A 350 5.65 3.90 2.30
N VAL A 351 4.56 4.62 2.57
CA VAL A 351 4.18 5.81 1.79
C VAL A 351 5.20 6.94 1.98
N ILE A 352 5.64 7.21 3.22
CA ILE A 352 6.68 8.21 3.50
C ILE A 352 8.01 7.79 2.86
N GLY A 353 8.44 6.54 3.06
CA GLY A 353 9.66 6.01 2.44
C GLY A 353 9.63 6.06 0.90
N GLN A 354 8.48 5.75 0.30
CA GLN A 354 8.28 5.87 -1.14
C GLN A 354 8.34 7.33 -1.60
N ALA A 355 7.77 8.27 -0.85
CA ALA A 355 7.83 9.69 -1.17
C ALA A 355 9.28 10.20 -1.16
N TRP A 356 10.08 9.85 -0.14
CA TRP A 356 11.51 10.18 -0.10
C TRP A 356 12.30 9.59 -1.26
N SER A 357 12.03 8.33 -1.63
CA SER A 357 12.68 7.70 -2.78
C SER A 357 12.34 8.41 -4.09
N THR A 358 11.08 8.84 -4.25
CA THR A 358 10.60 9.54 -5.44
C THR A 358 11.22 10.92 -5.55
N ILE A 359 11.27 11.66 -4.44
CA ILE A 359 11.96 12.97 -4.34
C ILE A 359 13.43 12.81 -4.75
N GLY A 360 14.11 11.77 -4.27
CA GLY A 360 15.50 11.48 -4.63
C GLY A 360 15.70 11.30 -6.14
N ILE A 361 14.86 10.50 -6.78
CA ILE A 361 14.93 10.26 -8.24
C ILE A 361 14.67 11.55 -9.02
N VAL A 362 13.67 12.33 -8.58
CA VAL A 362 13.28 13.61 -9.20
C VAL A 362 14.43 14.62 -9.11
N ILE A 363 15.09 14.74 -7.96
CA ILE A 363 16.26 15.62 -7.78
C ILE A 363 17.39 15.22 -8.73
N VAL A 364 17.72 13.93 -8.82
CA VAL A 364 18.77 13.44 -9.72
C VAL A 364 18.44 13.80 -11.17
N ALA A 365 17.19 13.58 -11.61
CA ALA A 365 16.76 13.94 -12.97
C ALA A 365 16.95 15.45 -13.25
N SER A 366 16.63 16.32 -12.29
CA SER A 366 16.76 17.77 -12.46
C SER A 366 18.19 18.26 -12.50
N VAL A 367 19.07 17.69 -11.66
CA VAL A 367 20.51 17.99 -11.71
C VAL A 367 21.02 17.73 -13.13
N PHE A 368 20.60 16.64 -13.76
CA PHE A 368 20.95 16.35 -15.14
C PHE A 368 20.30 17.30 -16.16
N ILE A 369 19.03 17.67 -16.01
CA ILE A 369 18.38 18.64 -16.89
C ILE A 369 19.07 20.02 -16.83
N ILE A 370 19.45 20.47 -15.62
CA ILE A 370 20.20 21.71 -15.43
C ILE A 370 21.59 21.58 -16.04
N PHE A 371 22.29 20.47 -15.77
CA PHE A 371 23.61 20.20 -16.30
C PHE A 371 23.64 20.26 -17.83
N THR A 372 22.68 19.59 -18.49
CA THR A 372 22.58 19.59 -19.95
C THR A 372 22.32 20.97 -20.50
N THR A 373 21.45 21.74 -19.84
CA THR A 373 21.17 23.14 -20.22
C THR A 373 22.41 24.01 -20.10
N LEU A 374 23.08 24.00 -18.93
CA LEU A 374 24.27 24.83 -18.69
C LEU A 374 25.43 24.41 -19.58
N SER A 375 25.65 23.10 -19.76
CA SER A 375 26.68 22.59 -20.66
C SER A 375 26.45 23.03 -22.11
N MET A 376 25.20 23.08 -22.56
CA MET A 376 24.87 23.65 -23.88
C MET A 376 25.06 25.16 -23.91
N GLY A 377 24.56 25.88 -22.89
CA GLY A 377 24.72 27.32 -22.78
C GLY A 377 26.18 27.76 -22.85
N VAL A 378 27.06 27.05 -22.13
CA VAL A 378 28.52 27.23 -22.18
C VAL A 378 29.06 26.95 -23.58
N SER A 379 28.64 25.85 -24.21
CA SER A 379 29.14 25.45 -25.55
C SER A 379 28.75 26.46 -26.63
N GLU A 380 27.51 26.98 -26.59
CA GLU A 380 27.06 28.05 -27.49
C GLU A 380 27.84 29.36 -27.29
N ASN A 381 28.39 29.57 -26.09
CA ASN A 381 29.11 30.76 -25.69
C ASN A 381 30.62 30.63 -25.65
N ILE A 382 31.18 29.51 -26.10
CA ILE A 382 32.61 29.25 -26.00
C ILE A 382 33.43 30.45 -26.53
N ARG A 383 33.01 31.08 -27.65
CA ARG A 383 33.65 32.30 -28.19
C ARG A 383 33.53 33.50 -27.27
N PHE A 384 32.35 33.77 -26.73
CA PHE A 384 32.12 34.88 -25.81
C PHE A 384 32.91 34.71 -24.50
N LEU A 385 32.89 33.52 -23.91
CA LEU A 385 33.67 33.19 -22.72
C LEU A 385 35.17 33.29 -22.98
N SER A 386 35.60 32.91 -24.18
CA SER A 386 37.00 33.05 -24.61
C SER A 386 37.38 34.52 -24.79
N MET A 387 36.53 35.34 -25.41
CA MET A 387 36.74 36.80 -25.51
C MET A 387 36.83 37.47 -24.14
N LEU A 388 35.95 37.12 -23.19
CA LEU A 388 36.04 37.61 -21.81
C LEU A 388 37.39 37.28 -21.17
N ARG A 389 37.90 36.06 -21.39
CA ARG A 389 39.22 35.65 -20.89
C ARG A 389 40.37 36.38 -21.58
N THR A 390 40.23 36.69 -22.87
CA THR A 390 41.22 37.50 -23.60
C THR A 390 41.25 38.95 -23.11
N ILE A 391 40.10 39.50 -22.70
CA ILE A 391 39.97 40.87 -22.17
C ILE A 391 40.43 40.96 -20.69
N GLY A 392 40.71 39.83 -20.03
CA GLY A 392 41.33 39.80 -18.70
C GLY A 392 40.50 39.15 -17.58
N PHE A 393 39.35 38.52 -17.88
CA PHE A 393 38.63 37.75 -16.86
C PHE A 393 39.44 36.54 -16.39
N THR A 394 39.51 36.36 -15.07
CA THR A 394 40.20 35.20 -14.48
C THR A 394 39.38 33.90 -14.64
N LYS A 395 40.04 32.75 -14.57
CA LYS A 395 39.38 31.42 -14.59
C LYS A 395 38.28 31.33 -13.51
N GLY A 396 38.55 31.84 -12.31
CA GLY A 396 37.59 31.88 -11.22
C GLY A 396 36.37 32.77 -11.50
N GLN A 397 36.57 33.92 -12.15
CA GLN A 397 35.46 34.80 -12.53
C GLN A 397 34.55 34.19 -13.59
N VAL A 398 35.11 33.44 -14.55
CA VAL A 398 34.32 32.69 -15.54
C VAL A 398 33.56 31.54 -14.90
N ALA A 399 34.19 30.77 -13.99
CA ALA A 399 33.50 29.73 -13.25
C ALA A 399 32.36 30.30 -12.40
N LEU A 400 32.60 31.40 -11.69
CA LEU A 400 31.61 32.08 -10.87
C LEU A 400 30.44 32.63 -11.71
N TYR A 401 30.69 33.14 -12.90
CA TYR A 401 29.65 33.55 -13.85
C TYR A 401 28.69 32.39 -14.16
N ILE A 402 29.23 31.22 -14.52
CA ILE A 402 28.43 30.02 -14.86
C ILE A 402 27.68 29.48 -13.63
N ILE A 403 28.33 29.47 -12.46
CA ILE A 403 27.71 29.03 -11.21
C ILE A 403 26.54 29.97 -10.83
N LEU A 404 26.72 31.29 -10.95
CA LEU A 404 25.66 32.27 -10.67
C LEU A 404 24.50 32.15 -11.68
N GLU A 405 24.77 31.83 -12.94
CA GLU A 405 23.73 31.53 -13.93
C GLU A 405 22.92 30.29 -13.54
N GLY A 406 23.60 29.21 -13.12
CA GLY A 406 22.96 28.00 -12.60
C GLY A 406 22.10 28.26 -11.36
N LEU A 407 22.65 28.99 -10.37
CA LEU A 407 21.93 29.35 -9.15
C LEU A 407 20.72 30.25 -9.44
N ALA A 408 20.82 31.17 -10.39
CA ALA A 408 19.69 32.00 -10.81
C ALA A 408 18.57 31.15 -11.44
N LEU A 409 18.91 30.16 -12.27
CA LEU A 409 17.95 29.20 -12.81
C LEU A 409 17.31 28.35 -11.72
N GLY A 410 18.08 27.89 -10.73
CA GLY A 410 17.57 27.14 -9.58
C GLY A 410 16.60 27.96 -8.73
N LEU A 411 16.93 29.22 -8.46
CA LEU A 411 16.07 30.13 -7.68
C LEU A 411 14.77 30.47 -8.41
N LEU A 412 14.85 30.85 -9.69
CA LEU A 412 13.66 31.16 -10.50
C LEU A 412 12.79 29.92 -10.71
N GLY A 413 13.41 28.76 -10.91
CA GLY A 413 12.72 27.48 -11.02
C GLY A 413 12.02 27.08 -9.73
N TRP A 414 12.63 27.33 -8.57
CA TRP A 414 11.99 27.12 -7.27
C TRP A 414 10.79 28.06 -7.07
N LEU A 415 10.94 29.37 -7.32
CA LEU A 415 9.82 30.34 -7.22
C LEU A 415 8.64 29.94 -8.12
N GLY A 416 8.94 29.64 -9.39
CA GLY A 416 7.93 29.25 -10.34
C GLY A 416 7.30 27.88 -10.04
N GLY A 417 8.10 26.93 -9.54
CA GLY A 417 7.63 25.61 -9.14
C GLY A 417 6.76 25.65 -7.88
N LEU A 418 7.08 26.53 -6.93
CA LEU A 418 6.26 26.77 -5.74
C LEU A 418 4.90 27.36 -6.12
N PHE A 419 4.88 28.36 -7.01
CA PHE A 419 3.65 28.92 -7.54
C PHE A 419 2.82 27.89 -8.31
N ALA A 420 3.45 27.11 -9.19
CA ALA A 420 2.77 26.07 -9.97
C ALA A 420 2.25 24.93 -9.07
N GLY A 421 3.01 24.53 -8.05
CA GLY A 421 2.61 23.50 -7.08
C GLY A 421 1.44 23.96 -6.23
N TRP A 422 1.48 25.21 -5.73
CA TRP A 422 0.36 25.83 -5.03
C TRP A 422 -0.90 25.92 -5.89
N LEU A 423 -0.75 26.36 -7.16
CA LEU A 423 -1.86 26.44 -8.11
C LEU A 423 -2.46 25.05 -8.38
N LEU A 424 -1.62 24.04 -8.62
CA LEU A 424 -2.06 22.66 -8.85
C LEU A 424 -2.82 22.11 -7.64
N LEU A 425 -2.29 22.30 -6.43
CA LEU A 425 -2.95 21.90 -5.19
C LEU A 425 -4.31 22.60 -5.03
N THR A 426 -4.38 23.89 -5.33
CA THR A 426 -5.61 24.69 -5.24
C THR A 426 -6.67 24.18 -6.23
N ILE A 427 -6.27 23.92 -7.49
CA ILE A 427 -7.13 23.32 -8.52
C ILE A 427 -7.62 21.95 -8.04
N LEU A 428 -6.75 21.15 -7.45
CA LEU A 428 -7.07 19.79 -7.03
C LEU A 428 -8.08 19.77 -5.86
N VAL A 429 -7.90 20.69 -4.89
CA VAL A 429 -8.88 20.93 -3.81
C VAL A 429 -10.22 21.43 -4.37
N PHE A 430 -10.18 22.30 -5.39
CA PHE A 430 -11.39 22.79 -6.05
C PHE A 430 -12.16 21.67 -6.77
N LEU A 431 -11.47 20.75 -7.44
CA LEU A 431 -12.09 19.61 -8.14
C LEU A 431 -12.65 18.52 -7.20
N GLN A 432 -12.15 18.42 -5.96
CA GLN A 432 -12.54 17.39 -4.97
C GLN A 432 -13.03 18.01 -3.64
N SER A 433 -13.94 18.98 -3.72
CA SER A 433 -14.52 19.64 -2.55
C SER A 433 -15.25 18.63 -1.64
N GLY A 434 -14.63 18.29 -0.50
CA GLY A 434 -15.20 17.40 0.52
C GLY A 434 -14.21 16.40 1.15
N VAL A 435 -13.05 16.16 0.53
CA VAL A 435 -12.09 15.13 0.99
C VAL A 435 -10.81 15.71 1.62
N ILE A 436 -10.35 16.88 1.20
CA ILE A 436 -9.04 17.44 1.60
C ILE A 436 -9.25 18.67 2.51
N PRO A 437 -8.88 18.64 3.80
CA PRO A 437 -8.78 19.85 4.61
C PRO A 437 -7.55 20.65 4.15
N LEU A 438 -7.75 21.96 3.94
CA LEU A 438 -6.79 23.05 3.75
C LEU A 438 -5.35 22.69 3.30
N VAL A 439 -4.90 23.24 2.16
CA VAL A 439 -3.51 23.15 1.71
C VAL A 439 -2.60 23.89 2.70
N THR A 440 -1.90 23.16 3.55
CA THR A 440 -0.85 23.71 4.42
C THR A 440 0.51 23.44 3.78
N LEU A 441 1.16 24.50 3.27
CA LEU A 441 2.56 24.45 2.87
C LEU A 441 3.40 24.78 4.11
N SER A 442 4.06 23.78 4.68
CA SER A 442 4.97 24.02 5.81
C SER A 442 6.18 24.85 5.36
N ALA A 443 6.64 25.76 6.22
CA ALA A 443 7.86 26.54 5.97
C ALA A 443 9.09 25.63 5.80
N SER A 444 9.14 24.49 6.50
CA SER A 444 10.20 23.49 6.36
C SER A 444 10.30 22.94 4.93
N SER A 445 9.15 22.74 4.29
CA SER A 445 9.02 22.14 2.95
C SER A 445 9.45 23.10 1.87
N ILE A 446 9.11 24.38 2.06
CA ILE A 446 9.56 25.49 1.22
C ILE A 446 11.08 25.65 1.30
N LEU A 447 11.66 25.65 2.51
CA LEU A 447 13.11 25.73 2.73
C LEU A 447 13.85 24.48 2.20
N PHE A 448 13.29 23.29 2.40
CA PHE A 448 13.87 22.05 1.90
C PHE A 448 13.91 22.02 0.37
N ALA A 449 12.81 22.42 -0.29
CA ALA A 449 12.76 22.54 -1.74
C ALA A 449 13.75 23.59 -2.26
N LEU A 450 13.92 24.72 -1.55
CA LEU A 450 14.92 25.73 -1.87
C LEU A 450 16.34 25.16 -1.78
N GLY A 451 16.65 24.48 -0.67
CA GLY A 451 17.93 23.81 -0.45
C GLY A 451 18.25 22.79 -1.54
N CYS A 452 17.29 21.93 -1.88
CA CYS A 452 17.47 20.93 -2.94
C CYS A 452 17.65 21.57 -4.32
N SER A 453 16.89 22.61 -4.66
CA SER A 453 17.01 23.31 -5.94
C SER A 453 18.37 24.01 -6.10
N LEU A 454 18.79 24.76 -5.07
CA LEU A 454 20.07 25.47 -5.10
C LEU A 454 21.27 24.51 -5.06
N ALA A 455 21.23 23.48 -4.21
CA ALA A 455 22.28 22.47 -4.16
C ALA A 455 22.36 21.70 -5.49
N GLY A 456 21.21 21.32 -6.06
CA GLY A 456 21.14 20.65 -7.35
C GLY A 456 21.67 21.51 -8.50
N ALA A 457 21.31 22.79 -8.54
CA ALA A 457 21.81 23.75 -9.53
C ALA A 457 23.32 23.99 -9.40
N PHE A 458 23.82 24.10 -8.17
CA PHE A 458 25.24 24.22 -7.89
C PHE A 458 26.02 22.98 -8.39
N LEU A 459 25.58 21.78 -7.99
CA LEU A 459 26.15 20.50 -8.45
C LEU A 459 26.13 20.35 -9.96
N ALA A 460 25.03 20.72 -10.61
CA ALA A 460 24.90 20.69 -12.06
C ALA A 460 25.83 21.68 -12.78
N SER A 461 26.12 22.83 -12.18
CA SER A 461 26.96 23.88 -12.76
C SER A 461 28.46 23.65 -12.60
N LEU A 462 28.89 22.82 -11.64
CA LEU A 462 30.29 22.55 -11.32
C LEU A 462 31.07 21.99 -12.52
N LEU A 463 30.53 20.96 -13.19
CA LEU A 463 31.21 20.31 -14.30
C LEU A 463 31.34 21.23 -15.55
N PRO A 464 30.28 21.92 -16.01
CA PRO A 464 30.38 22.92 -17.08
C PRO A 464 31.31 24.09 -16.73
N ALA A 465 31.23 24.61 -15.49
CA ALA A 465 32.09 25.70 -15.04
C ALA A 465 33.56 25.29 -15.07
N TRP A 466 33.90 24.13 -14.51
CA TRP A 466 35.26 23.60 -14.54
C TRP A 466 35.78 23.44 -15.97
N ARG A 467 34.97 22.89 -16.87
CA ARG A 467 35.34 22.74 -18.29
C ARG A 467 35.59 24.07 -18.97
N ALA A 468 34.72 25.06 -18.78
CA ALA A 468 34.89 26.39 -19.37
C ALA A 468 36.21 27.06 -18.95
N THR A 469 36.70 26.77 -17.73
CA THR A 469 38.00 27.29 -17.28
C THR A 469 39.21 26.60 -17.90
N ARG A 470 39.06 25.38 -18.44
CA ARG A 470 40.15 24.60 -19.05
C ARG A 470 40.32 24.83 -20.55
N ILE A 471 39.27 25.26 -21.25
CA ILE A 471 39.36 25.54 -22.69
C ILE A 471 40.30 26.75 -22.91
N ALA A 472 41.31 26.60 -23.76
CA ALA A 472 42.22 27.69 -24.10
C ALA A 472 41.54 28.70 -25.04
N PRO A 473 41.69 30.03 -24.84
CA PRO A 473 41.04 31.03 -25.69
C PRO A 473 41.42 30.97 -27.18
N ALA A 474 42.60 30.43 -27.50
CA ALA A 474 43.06 30.25 -28.87
C ALA A 474 42.44 29.01 -29.55
N GLU A 475 42.25 27.92 -28.81
CA GLU A 475 41.67 26.67 -29.32
C GLU A 475 40.19 26.82 -29.66
N SER A 476 39.45 27.65 -28.92
CA SER A 476 38.01 27.86 -29.15
C SER A 476 37.67 28.70 -30.40
N LEU A 477 38.65 29.42 -30.94
CA LEU A 477 38.52 30.19 -32.17
C LEU A 477 38.70 29.30 -33.42
N VAL A 478 39.41 28.18 -33.27
CA VAL A 478 39.58 27.14 -34.29
C VAL A 478 38.51 26.07 -34.07
N ARG A 479 37.72 25.76 -35.09
CA ARG A 479 36.59 24.82 -34.97
C ARG A 479 37.12 23.42 -34.72
N ASP A 480 36.85 22.86 -33.55
CA ASP A 480 36.80 21.42 -33.37
C ASP A 480 35.47 20.98 -32.76
N LEU A 481 34.63 20.37 -33.61
CA LEU A 481 33.53 19.51 -33.19
C LEU A 481 34.18 18.33 -32.47
N HIS A 482 34.18 18.35 -31.13
CA HIS A 482 34.78 17.29 -30.32
C HIS A 482 33.96 16.00 -30.43
N ALA A 483 34.17 15.24 -31.51
CA ALA A 483 33.76 13.85 -31.60
C ALA A 483 34.71 13.01 -30.74
N LEU A 484 34.18 12.09 -29.93
CA LEU A 484 35.04 11.13 -29.23
C LEU A 484 35.82 10.30 -30.26
N SER A 485 37.12 10.14 -30.01
CA SER A 485 37.93 9.22 -30.82
C SER A 485 37.38 7.78 -30.68
N PRO A 486 37.50 6.91 -31.71
CA PRO A 486 37.07 5.52 -31.63
C PRO A 486 37.69 4.77 -30.43
N ARG A 487 38.94 5.10 -30.09
CA ARG A 487 39.65 4.57 -28.92
C ARG A 487 38.97 4.98 -27.61
N GLN A 488 38.65 6.26 -27.42
CA GLN A 488 37.96 6.73 -26.21
C GLN A 488 36.57 6.12 -26.05
N LEU A 489 35.84 5.97 -27.17
CA LEU A 489 34.53 5.31 -27.18
C LEU A 489 34.62 3.86 -26.69
N PHE A 490 35.61 3.11 -27.21
CA PHE A 490 35.88 1.73 -26.79
C PHE A 490 36.25 1.65 -25.31
N TRP A 491 37.18 2.48 -24.83
CA TRP A 491 37.60 2.45 -23.43
C TRP A 491 36.49 2.87 -22.45
N SER A 492 35.63 3.82 -22.81
CA SER A 492 34.48 4.19 -21.99
C SER A 492 33.48 3.04 -21.88
N GLY A 493 33.15 2.38 -22.99
CA GLY A 493 32.26 1.22 -22.98
C GLY A 493 32.84 0.07 -22.17
N LEU A 494 34.14 -0.20 -22.33
CA LEU A 494 34.84 -1.26 -21.62
C LEU A 494 34.88 -1.01 -20.10
N THR A 495 35.23 0.20 -19.66
CA THR A 495 35.24 0.53 -18.22
C THR A 495 33.84 0.52 -17.62
N GLY A 496 32.83 1.02 -18.34
CA GLY A 496 31.43 0.95 -17.93
C GLY A 496 30.95 -0.50 -17.77
N SER A 497 31.20 -1.36 -18.76
CA SER A 497 30.85 -2.78 -18.68
C SER A 497 31.59 -3.51 -17.56
N LEU A 498 32.88 -3.20 -17.34
CA LEU A 498 33.67 -3.81 -16.26
C LEU A 498 33.13 -3.40 -14.88
N LEU A 499 32.72 -2.15 -14.70
CA LEU A 499 32.05 -1.69 -13.46
C LEU A 499 30.69 -2.36 -13.25
N LEU A 500 29.91 -2.57 -14.30
CA LEU A 500 28.63 -3.28 -14.21
C LEU A 500 28.84 -4.76 -13.84
N LEU A 501 29.85 -5.41 -14.43
CA LEU A 501 30.22 -6.80 -14.12
C LEU A 501 30.81 -6.96 -12.71
N LEU A 502 31.41 -5.90 -12.15
CA LEU A 502 31.94 -5.91 -10.79
C LEU A 502 30.82 -6.06 -9.74
N ILE A 503 29.61 -5.56 -10.01
CA ILE A 503 28.48 -5.61 -9.06
C ILE A 503 28.09 -7.03 -8.67
N PRO A 504 27.76 -7.95 -9.61
CA PRO A 504 27.41 -9.32 -9.25
C PRO A 504 28.58 -10.07 -8.59
N VAL A 505 29.83 -9.77 -8.96
CA VAL A 505 31.02 -10.33 -8.30
C VAL A 505 31.11 -9.87 -6.84
N LEU A 506 30.93 -8.56 -6.60
CA LEU A 506 31.01 -7.98 -5.26
C LEU A 506 29.88 -8.46 -4.34
N VAL A 507 28.65 -8.56 -4.87
CA VAL A 507 27.44 -8.80 -4.07
C VAL A 507 27.13 -10.29 -3.92
N PHE A 508 27.32 -11.10 -4.97
CA PHE A 508 26.88 -12.50 -5.00
C PHE A 508 28.03 -13.49 -4.84
N TRP A 509 29.17 -13.24 -5.49
CA TRP A 509 30.29 -14.18 -5.54
C TRP A 509 31.12 -14.18 -4.24
N LEU A 510 31.30 -13.02 -3.61
CA LEU A 510 32.02 -12.92 -2.33
C LEU A 510 31.17 -13.41 -1.14
N PRO A 511 31.75 -14.16 -0.18
CA PRO A 511 31.03 -14.74 0.94
C PRO A 511 30.77 -13.72 2.07
N PHE A 512 29.95 -12.70 1.81
CA PHE A 512 29.52 -11.73 2.82
C PHE A 512 28.27 -12.20 3.60
N ALA A 513 28.08 -11.67 4.81
CA ALA A 513 26.82 -11.84 5.57
C ALA A 513 25.65 -11.08 4.90
N THR A 514 24.41 -11.56 5.07
CA THR A 514 23.21 -11.03 4.39
C THR A 514 23.00 -9.52 4.60
N LYS A 515 23.18 -9.02 5.84
CA LYS A 515 23.07 -7.59 6.14
C LYS A 515 24.09 -6.76 5.36
N THR A 516 25.34 -7.24 5.31
CA THR A 516 26.43 -6.58 4.57
C THR A 516 26.18 -6.64 3.06
N ARG A 517 25.68 -7.75 2.51
CA ARG A 517 25.28 -7.84 1.09
C ARG A 517 24.19 -6.84 0.76
N LEU A 518 23.16 -6.73 1.59
CA LEU A 518 22.07 -5.77 1.39
C LEU A 518 22.56 -4.32 1.45
N LEU A 519 23.44 -4.00 2.41
CA LEU A 519 24.04 -2.67 2.52
C LEU A 519 24.95 -2.36 1.33
N LEU A 520 25.81 -3.30 0.92
CA LEU A 520 26.67 -3.18 -0.26
C LEU A 520 25.84 -2.99 -1.52
N PHE A 521 24.78 -3.77 -1.71
CA PHE A 521 23.90 -3.64 -2.86
C PHE A 521 23.20 -2.28 -2.91
N THR A 522 22.61 -1.84 -1.79
CA THR A 522 21.87 -0.58 -1.74
C THR A 522 22.75 0.65 -1.85
N THR A 523 23.99 0.61 -1.36
CA THR A 523 24.92 1.76 -1.38
C THR A 523 25.92 1.69 -2.53
N ALA A 524 26.90 0.79 -2.45
CA ALA A 524 27.95 0.64 -3.45
C ALA A 524 27.38 0.14 -4.78
N GLY A 525 26.47 -0.84 -4.77
CA GLY A 525 25.86 -1.44 -5.95
C GLY A 525 25.08 -0.41 -6.78
N THR A 526 24.20 0.38 -6.16
CA THR A 526 23.44 1.43 -6.85
C THR A 526 24.35 2.54 -7.39
N THR A 527 25.39 2.92 -6.67
CA THR A 527 26.37 3.93 -7.11
C THR A 527 27.19 3.42 -8.31
N LEU A 528 27.71 2.19 -8.23
CA LEU A 528 28.43 1.55 -9.34
C LEU A 528 27.51 1.36 -10.55
N LEU A 529 26.23 1.03 -10.32
CA LEU A 529 25.23 0.88 -11.39
C LEU A 529 25.00 2.21 -12.11
N ALA A 530 24.85 3.32 -11.36
CA ALA A 530 24.68 4.65 -11.93
C ALA A 530 25.92 5.09 -12.75
N VAL A 531 27.12 4.93 -12.19
CA VAL A 531 28.38 5.29 -12.88
C VAL A 531 28.67 4.36 -14.07
N GLY A 532 28.43 3.06 -13.91
CA GLY A 532 28.62 2.05 -14.95
C GLY A 532 27.72 2.32 -16.16
N PHE A 533 26.43 2.58 -15.93
CA PHE A 533 25.52 2.94 -17.04
C PHE A 533 25.85 4.30 -17.66
N LEU A 534 26.25 5.30 -16.87
CA LEU A 534 26.71 6.59 -17.41
C LEU A 534 27.87 6.41 -18.40
N LEU A 535 28.83 5.54 -18.08
CA LEU A 535 29.98 5.22 -18.94
C LEU A 535 29.64 4.27 -20.10
N PHE A 536 28.52 3.54 -20.01
CA PHE A 536 28.03 2.62 -21.04
C PHE A 536 27.22 3.31 -22.14
N ILE A 537 26.56 4.44 -21.84
CA ILE A 537 25.78 5.26 -22.81
C ILE A 537 26.54 5.58 -24.11
N PRO A 538 27.83 5.93 -24.12
CA PRO A 538 28.55 6.23 -25.36
C PRO A 538 28.50 5.06 -26.35
N TRP A 539 28.62 3.85 -25.81
CA TRP A 539 28.55 2.64 -26.61
C TRP A 539 27.14 2.42 -27.15
N THR A 540 26.10 2.65 -26.34
CA THR A 540 24.70 2.56 -26.80
C THR A 540 24.36 3.60 -27.86
N VAL A 541 24.90 4.82 -27.76
CA VAL A 541 24.75 5.88 -28.76
C VAL A 541 25.36 5.46 -30.09
N ALA A 542 26.61 4.99 -30.08
CA ALA A 542 27.30 4.56 -31.30
C ALA A 542 26.64 3.31 -31.92
N PHE A 543 26.21 2.36 -31.08
CA PHE A 543 25.47 1.18 -31.51
C PHE A 543 24.12 1.55 -32.16
N SER A 544 23.37 2.46 -31.53
CA SER A 544 22.07 2.92 -32.03
C SER A 544 22.23 3.65 -33.37
N GLU A 545 23.24 4.51 -33.51
CA GLU A 545 23.49 5.22 -34.77
C GLU A 545 23.85 4.24 -35.91
N LYS A 546 24.71 3.24 -35.64
CA LYS A 546 25.19 2.30 -36.67
C LYS A 546 24.14 1.29 -37.10
N LEU A 547 23.39 0.72 -36.16
CA LEU A 547 22.42 -0.35 -36.42
C LEU A 547 21.04 0.23 -36.74
N LEU A 548 20.49 1.05 -35.83
CA LEU A 548 19.11 1.55 -35.91
C LEU A 548 19.01 2.76 -36.85
N GLY A 549 20.09 3.53 -37.02
CA GLY A 549 20.14 4.64 -37.99
C GLY A 549 19.93 4.18 -39.44
N ARG A 550 20.37 2.97 -39.80
CA ARG A 550 20.10 2.39 -41.13
C ARG A 550 18.62 2.07 -41.33
N LEU A 551 18.00 1.47 -40.33
CA LEU A 551 16.57 1.13 -40.36
C LEU A 551 15.71 2.40 -40.39
N LEU A 552 16.07 3.41 -39.61
CA LEU A 552 15.37 4.69 -39.58
C LEU A 552 15.54 5.47 -40.89
N ALA A 553 16.73 5.44 -41.50
CA ALA A 553 16.98 6.02 -42.81
C ALA A 553 16.06 5.40 -43.88
N ALA A 554 15.94 4.07 -43.88
CA ALA A 554 15.03 3.35 -44.77
C ALA A 554 13.57 3.72 -44.52
N ALA A 555 13.13 3.74 -43.25
CA ALA A 555 11.76 4.06 -42.88
C ALA A 555 11.32 5.50 -43.25
N LEU A 556 12.24 6.46 -43.18
CA LEU A 556 11.97 7.87 -43.51
C LEU A 556 12.32 8.26 -44.96
N GLY A 557 12.87 7.32 -45.75
CA GLY A 557 13.31 7.57 -47.13
C GLY A 557 14.48 8.56 -47.22
N LEU A 558 15.40 8.52 -46.25
CA LEU A 558 16.59 9.38 -46.19
C LEU A 558 17.83 8.60 -46.67
N PRO A 559 18.77 9.25 -47.38
CA PRO A 559 20.09 8.68 -47.63
C PRO A 559 20.81 8.36 -46.31
N HIS A 560 21.29 7.13 -46.17
CA HIS A 560 21.97 6.66 -44.95
C HIS A 560 23.22 7.50 -44.57
N LEU A 561 23.82 8.18 -45.55
CA LEU A 561 24.97 9.08 -45.36
C LEU A 561 24.63 10.29 -44.48
N PHE A 562 23.40 10.80 -44.53
CA PHE A 562 23.02 11.97 -43.73
C PHE A 562 22.88 11.66 -42.25
N LEU A 563 22.62 10.40 -41.88
CA LEU A 563 22.48 9.98 -40.48
C LEU A 563 23.80 9.55 -39.85
N LYS A 564 24.86 9.41 -40.66
CA LYS A 564 26.20 9.06 -40.19
C LYS A 564 26.79 10.22 -39.40
N GLN A 565 27.24 9.95 -38.17
CA GLN A 565 27.83 10.88 -37.22
C GLN A 565 26.89 11.99 -36.68
N ILE A 566 25.58 11.86 -36.86
CA ILE A 566 24.63 12.85 -36.32
C ILE A 566 24.66 12.89 -34.80
N LEU A 567 24.65 11.72 -34.13
CA LEU A 567 24.64 11.63 -32.68
C LEU A 567 26.05 11.66 -32.11
N THR A 568 26.99 10.92 -32.71
CA THR A 568 28.38 10.86 -32.23
C THR A 568 29.13 12.18 -32.43
N GLY A 569 28.76 12.98 -33.45
CA GLY A 569 29.35 14.30 -33.69
C GLY A 569 29.01 15.34 -32.63
N ASN A 570 27.91 15.15 -31.90
CA ASN A 570 27.47 16.00 -30.79
C ASN A 570 27.36 15.19 -29.49
N PHE A 571 28.41 14.44 -29.17
CA PHE A 571 28.39 13.42 -28.12
C PHE A 571 27.89 13.91 -26.75
N TRP A 572 28.45 15.00 -26.21
CA TRP A 572 28.08 15.50 -24.87
C TRP A 572 26.60 15.90 -24.77
N ARG A 573 26.04 16.41 -25.87
CA ARG A 573 24.64 16.75 -25.99
C ARG A 573 23.78 15.50 -25.97
N THR A 574 24.09 14.53 -26.82
CA THR A 574 23.35 13.27 -26.94
C THR A 574 23.41 12.46 -25.64
N LEU A 575 24.56 12.42 -24.97
CA LEU A 575 24.74 11.71 -23.70
C LEU A 575 23.81 12.27 -22.62
N GLY A 576 23.75 13.59 -22.50
CA GLY A 576 22.92 14.27 -21.51
C GLY A 576 21.43 13.98 -21.66
N THR A 577 20.89 14.08 -22.88
CA THR A 577 19.46 13.79 -23.13
C THR A 577 19.13 12.31 -22.99
N THR A 578 19.99 11.44 -23.51
CA THR A 578 19.80 9.99 -23.42
C THR A 578 19.77 9.57 -21.96
N LEU A 579 20.66 10.09 -21.12
CA LEU A 579 20.68 9.78 -19.69
C LEU A 579 19.42 10.25 -18.97
N ALA A 580 18.99 11.50 -19.20
CA ALA A 580 17.79 12.05 -18.56
C ALA A 580 16.52 11.21 -18.88
N LEU A 581 16.36 10.82 -20.16
CA LEU A 581 15.27 9.92 -20.57
C LEU A 581 15.44 8.51 -19.99
N SER A 582 16.69 8.03 -19.91
CA SER A 582 16.99 6.66 -19.51
C SER A 582 16.62 6.37 -18.07
N ILE A 583 16.77 7.35 -17.16
CA ILE A 583 16.43 7.22 -15.74
C ILE A 583 14.92 6.95 -15.57
N GLY A 584 14.06 7.76 -16.20
CA GLY A 584 12.61 7.61 -16.08
C GLY A 584 12.11 6.30 -16.67
N LEU A 585 12.40 6.03 -17.94
CA LEU A 585 11.91 4.82 -18.62
C LEU A 585 12.63 3.54 -18.10
N GLY A 586 13.87 3.66 -17.62
CA GLY A 586 14.63 2.57 -17.02
C GLY A 586 14.04 2.12 -15.68
N LEU A 587 13.66 3.06 -14.81
CA LEU A 587 12.96 2.76 -13.56
C LEU A 587 11.56 2.20 -13.81
N PHE A 588 10.82 2.75 -14.78
CA PHE A 588 9.55 2.16 -15.23
C PHE A 588 9.71 0.68 -15.62
N THR A 589 10.75 0.38 -16.39
CA THR A 589 11.07 -0.99 -16.82
C THR A 589 11.45 -1.88 -15.66
N ALA A 590 12.32 -1.39 -14.77
CA ALA A 590 12.76 -2.10 -13.57
C ALA A 590 11.59 -2.50 -12.65
N ILE A 591 10.66 -1.57 -12.40
CA ILE A 591 9.49 -1.79 -11.54
C ILE A 591 8.59 -2.89 -12.12
N HIS A 592 8.33 -2.87 -13.43
CA HIS A 592 7.47 -3.87 -14.04
C HIS A 592 8.12 -5.25 -14.14
N ILE A 593 9.41 -5.34 -14.52
CA ILE A 593 10.12 -6.63 -14.60
C ILE A 593 10.25 -7.23 -13.20
N TRP A 594 10.76 -6.46 -12.23
CA TRP A 594 10.90 -6.94 -10.85
C TRP A 594 9.53 -7.29 -10.24
N GLY A 595 8.54 -6.41 -10.38
CA GLY A 595 7.20 -6.60 -9.84
C GLY A 595 6.50 -7.82 -10.41
N SER A 596 6.50 -8.00 -11.73
CA SER A 596 5.90 -9.19 -12.35
C SER A 596 6.62 -10.49 -11.95
N SER A 597 7.95 -10.46 -11.85
CA SER A 597 8.76 -11.61 -11.43
C SER A 597 8.44 -12.02 -9.99
N MET A 598 8.33 -11.05 -9.07
CA MET A 598 7.93 -11.29 -7.69
C MET A 598 6.49 -11.81 -7.59
N LEU A 599 5.57 -11.26 -8.39
CA LEU A 599 4.18 -11.69 -8.40
C LEU A 599 3.98 -13.10 -8.93
N ASN A 600 4.88 -13.60 -9.77
CA ASN A 600 4.73 -14.91 -10.36
C ASN A 600 4.61 -16.02 -9.30
N MET A 601 5.32 -15.88 -8.18
CA MET A 601 5.28 -16.84 -7.06
C MET A 601 4.04 -16.78 -6.18
N PHE A 602 3.23 -15.74 -6.32
CA PHE A 602 2.05 -15.55 -5.47
C PHE A 602 0.75 -16.02 -6.12
N TRP A 603 0.77 -16.30 -7.44
CA TRP A 603 -0.39 -16.85 -8.12
C TRP A 603 -0.73 -18.23 -7.59
N VAL A 604 -2.00 -18.45 -7.30
CA VAL A 604 -2.51 -19.77 -6.96
C VAL A 604 -2.45 -20.60 -8.23
N PRO A 605 -1.66 -21.69 -8.27
CA PRO A 605 -1.51 -22.50 -9.47
C PRO A 605 -2.79 -23.30 -9.73
N THR A 606 -3.03 -23.66 -10.98
CA THR A 606 -4.14 -24.54 -11.38
C THR A 606 -3.91 -26.01 -11.00
N THR A 607 -2.81 -26.31 -10.31
CA THR A 607 -2.41 -27.65 -9.86
C THR A 607 -3.11 -28.10 -8.58
N ILE A 608 -3.85 -27.22 -7.93
CA ILE A 608 -4.64 -27.51 -6.73
C ILE A 608 -6.14 -27.34 -7.02
N PRO A 609 -7.04 -27.98 -6.24
CA PRO A 609 -8.46 -27.92 -6.53
C PRO A 609 -9.01 -26.48 -6.50
N ASP A 610 -10.06 -26.22 -7.28
CA ASP A 610 -10.51 -24.85 -7.56
C ASP A 610 -11.21 -24.16 -6.38
N VAL A 611 -12.07 -24.85 -5.63
CA VAL A 611 -12.93 -24.23 -4.61
C VAL A 611 -12.65 -24.78 -3.22
N LEU A 612 -12.21 -23.90 -2.31
CA LEU A 612 -12.12 -24.19 -0.89
C LEU A 612 -13.29 -23.57 -0.13
N VAL A 613 -14.04 -24.41 0.58
CA VAL A 613 -15.17 -24.04 1.41
C VAL A 613 -14.82 -24.27 2.87
N ARG A 614 -15.21 -23.33 3.73
CA ARG A 614 -15.12 -23.45 5.19
C ARG A 614 -16.49 -23.24 5.81
N PHE A 615 -16.90 -24.16 6.68
CA PHE A 615 -18.15 -24.06 7.45
C PHE A 615 -17.89 -23.55 8.87
N GLN A 616 -18.88 -22.85 9.43
CA GLN A 616 -18.84 -22.42 10.83
C GLN A 616 -18.99 -23.61 11.79
N GLU A 617 -18.26 -23.53 12.90
CA GLU A 617 -18.35 -24.45 14.04
C GLU A 617 -19.78 -24.54 14.58
N GLY A 618 -20.39 -25.74 14.51
CA GLY A 618 -21.79 -26.01 14.86
C GLY A 618 -22.75 -26.18 13.68
N VAL A 619 -22.39 -25.68 12.49
CA VAL A 619 -23.13 -25.93 11.22
C VAL A 619 -22.62 -27.20 10.52
N ILE A 620 -21.41 -27.65 10.86
CA ILE A 620 -20.70 -28.80 10.29
C ILE A 620 -21.50 -30.12 10.39
N GLY A 621 -22.27 -30.32 11.48
CA GLY A 621 -22.94 -31.59 11.75
C GLY A 621 -24.06 -31.98 10.77
N GLU A 622 -24.61 -31.03 10.00
CA GLU A 622 -25.62 -31.33 8.96
C GLU A 622 -25.00 -31.51 7.55
N PHE A 623 -23.73 -31.12 7.36
CA PHE A 623 -23.05 -31.17 6.07
C PHE A 623 -22.01 -32.30 6.06
N THR A 624 -22.47 -33.51 5.75
CA THR A 624 -21.57 -34.63 5.43
C THR A 624 -20.97 -34.43 4.04
N ALA A 625 -19.78 -34.98 3.79
CA ALA A 625 -19.21 -34.94 2.44
C ALA A 625 -20.12 -35.58 1.40
N ASP A 626 -20.97 -36.53 1.81
CA ASP A 626 -21.93 -37.18 0.91
C ASP A 626 -23.05 -36.21 0.48
N GLY A 627 -23.50 -35.33 1.37
CA GLY A 627 -24.46 -34.26 1.03
C GLY A 627 -23.86 -33.18 0.11
N LEU A 628 -22.57 -32.86 0.29
CA LEU A 628 -21.82 -31.97 -0.61
C LEU A 628 -21.55 -32.63 -1.97
N ALA A 629 -21.24 -33.93 -1.99
CA ALA A 629 -20.99 -34.68 -3.22
C ALA A 629 -22.24 -34.78 -4.12
N GLN A 630 -23.44 -34.79 -3.55
CA GLN A 630 -24.71 -34.82 -4.29
C GLN A 630 -25.11 -33.46 -4.88
N MET A 631 -24.35 -32.39 -4.62
CA MET A 631 -24.71 -31.06 -5.10
C MET A 631 -24.54 -30.91 -6.62
N PRO A 632 -25.49 -30.25 -7.30
CA PRO A 632 -25.40 -30.01 -8.74
C PRO A 632 -24.22 -29.08 -9.03
N GLY A 633 -23.15 -29.62 -9.63
CA GLY A 633 -21.99 -28.83 -10.04
C GLY A 633 -20.66 -29.18 -9.39
N ILE A 634 -20.70 -29.95 -8.29
CA ILE A 634 -19.52 -30.51 -7.64
C ILE A 634 -19.23 -31.85 -8.31
N LEU A 635 -17.95 -32.13 -8.58
CA LEU A 635 -17.53 -33.47 -9.00
C LEU A 635 -17.32 -34.31 -7.74
N PRO A 636 -18.14 -35.34 -7.47
CA PRO A 636 -18.03 -36.16 -6.25
C PRO A 636 -16.63 -36.73 -6.04
N GLU A 637 -15.98 -37.12 -7.14
CA GLU A 637 -14.64 -37.68 -7.17
C GLU A 637 -13.54 -36.68 -6.77
N SER A 638 -13.84 -35.37 -6.86
CA SER A 638 -12.91 -34.30 -6.52
C SER A 638 -13.05 -33.79 -5.08
N LEU A 639 -14.03 -34.29 -4.32
CA LEU A 639 -14.32 -33.79 -2.99
C LEU A 639 -13.33 -34.33 -1.96
N LEU A 640 -12.54 -33.41 -1.40
CA LEU A 640 -11.53 -33.68 -0.39
C LEU A 640 -11.91 -32.99 0.93
N ARG A 641 -11.96 -33.79 2.00
CA ARG A 641 -12.16 -33.29 3.37
C ARG A 641 -10.82 -32.77 3.90
N VAL A 642 -10.82 -31.57 4.47
CA VAL A 642 -9.61 -30.92 4.99
C VAL A 642 -9.83 -30.55 6.45
N SER A 643 -8.89 -30.95 7.31
CA SER A 643 -8.81 -30.43 8.67
C SER A 643 -7.60 -29.51 8.82
N VAL A 644 -7.68 -28.52 9.70
CA VAL A 644 -6.66 -27.48 9.83
C VAL A 644 -6.29 -27.25 11.29
N ALA A 645 -4.98 -27.29 11.56
CA ALA A 645 -4.40 -26.88 12.83
C ALA A 645 -3.26 -25.87 12.59
N GLN A 646 -2.95 -25.05 13.59
CA GLN A 646 -1.84 -24.10 13.52
C GLN A 646 -0.93 -24.20 14.76
N PRO A 647 -0.20 -25.32 14.93
CA PRO A 647 0.64 -25.54 16.10
C PRO A 647 1.90 -24.68 16.09
N ASN A 648 2.43 -24.40 17.29
CA ASN A 648 3.73 -23.75 17.41
C ASN A 648 4.86 -24.74 17.09
N LEU A 649 5.92 -24.21 16.51
CA LEU A 649 7.17 -24.93 16.27
C LEU A 649 7.99 -25.01 17.56
N ARG A 650 8.83 -26.04 17.68
CA ARG A 650 9.85 -26.09 18.74
C ARG A 650 10.86 -24.93 18.63
N PRO A 651 11.39 -24.37 19.75
CA PRO A 651 12.25 -23.18 19.73
C PRO A 651 13.56 -23.29 18.93
N ASP A 652 14.07 -24.50 18.73
CA ASP A 652 15.23 -24.80 17.89
C ASP A 652 14.93 -24.56 16.39
N LEU A 653 13.79 -25.05 15.92
CA LEU A 653 13.34 -24.83 14.54
C LEU A 653 12.90 -23.38 14.32
N GLN A 654 12.27 -22.76 15.31
CA GLN A 654 11.98 -21.32 15.27
C GLN A 654 13.25 -20.49 15.11
N ARG A 655 14.35 -20.84 15.81
CA ARG A 655 15.66 -20.19 15.64
C ARG A 655 16.23 -20.36 14.25
N ARG A 656 16.09 -21.56 13.64
CA ARG A 656 16.52 -21.81 12.25
C ARG A 656 15.75 -20.91 11.27
N LEU A 657 14.44 -20.83 11.41
CA LEU A 657 13.59 -19.97 10.59
C LEU A 657 13.83 -18.47 10.80
N ALA A 658 14.06 -18.05 12.05
CA ALA A 658 14.38 -16.66 12.38
C ALA A 658 15.72 -16.21 11.77
N LYS A 659 16.71 -17.11 11.68
CA LYS A 659 17.98 -16.86 10.96
C LYS A 659 17.79 -16.74 9.45
N GLY A 660 16.71 -17.29 8.88
CA GLY A 660 16.36 -17.21 7.45
C GLY A 660 15.73 -15.88 7.01
N HIS A 661 15.56 -14.90 7.90
CA HIS A 661 15.14 -13.50 7.63
C HIS A 661 13.78 -13.24 6.95
N ALA A 662 13.02 -14.24 6.49
CA ALA A 662 11.81 -14.01 5.69
C ALA A 662 10.53 -13.80 6.51
N VAL A 663 10.33 -14.57 7.58
CA VAL A 663 9.19 -14.45 8.50
C VAL A 663 9.59 -15.08 9.83
N SER A 664 9.77 -14.27 10.89
CA SER A 664 9.94 -14.78 12.27
C SER A 664 8.58 -15.28 12.78
N SER A 665 8.12 -16.40 12.26
CA SER A 665 6.87 -17.05 12.66
C SER A 665 7.14 -18.13 13.69
N SER A 666 6.37 -18.12 14.78
CA SER A 666 6.41 -19.15 15.82
C SER A 666 5.64 -20.42 15.46
N ASN A 667 4.83 -20.41 14.39
CA ASN A 667 3.91 -21.48 14.05
C ASN A 667 3.86 -21.81 12.55
N ILE A 668 3.31 -22.98 12.23
CA ILE A 668 3.01 -23.44 10.86
C ILE A 668 1.54 -23.81 10.74
N VAL A 669 0.98 -23.75 9.54
CA VAL A 669 -0.36 -24.25 9.25
C VAL A 669 -0.25 -25.69 8.78
N LEU A 670 -0.88 -26.62 9.50
CA LEU A 670 -1.03 -28.00 9.08
C LEU A 670 -2.39 -28.21 8.41
N ARG A 671 -2.40 -28.88 7.26
CA ARG A 671 -3.61 -29.37 6.58
C ARG A 671 -3.63 -30.89 6.59
N GLY A 672 -4.59 -31.44 7.32
CA GLY A 672 -4.94 -32.87 7.31
C GLY A 672 -5.68 -33.22 6.03
N LEU A 673 -5.15 -34.15 5.24
CA LEU A 673 -5.74 -34.61 3.98
C LEU A 673 -5.85 -36.14 3.96
N ASP A 674 -6.75 -36.64 3.10
CA ASP A 674 -6.80 -38.05 2.72
C ASP A 674 -5.73 -38.32 1.63
N GLY A 675 -4.73 -39.13 1.97
CA GLY A 675 -3.58 -39.43 1.12
C GLY A 675 -3.93 -40.11 -0.20
N ASP A 676 -4.90 -41.04 -0.19
CA ASP A 676 -5.26 -41.80 -1.39
C ASP A 676 -5.92 -40.89 -2.45
N ARG A 677 -6.76 -39.95 -2.01
CA ARG A 677 -7.41 -38.98 -2.90
C ARG A 677 -6.48 -37.84 -3.30
N ALA A 678 -5.63 -37.37 -2.38
CA ALA A 678 -4.73 -36.26 -2.63
C ALA A 678 -3.63 -36.60 -3.64
N PHE A 679 -2.98 -37.76 -3.48
CA PHE A 679 -1.75 -38.14 -4.19
C PHE A 679 -1.93 -39.36 -5.11
N ARG A 680 -3.16 -39.64 -5.56
CA ARG A 680 -3.45 -40.76 -6.47
C ARG A 680 -2.54 -40.76 -7.70
N HIS A 681 -2.13 -41.95 -8.14
CA HIS A 681 -1.31 -42.13 -9.35
C HIS A 681 -2.06 -41.64 -10.60
N ASP A 682 -3.33 -42.05 -10.74
CA ASP A 682 -4.20 -41.66 -11.85
C ASP A 682 -5.05 -40.44 -11.43
N ASN A 683 -4.82 -39.30 -12.08
CA ASN A 683 -5.50 -38.03 -11.86
C ASN A 683 -5.50 -37.54 -10.38
N PRO A 684 -4.32 -37.20 -9.81
CA PRO A 684 -4.25 -36.66 -8.44
C PRO A 684 -4.99 -35.32 -8.33
N LEU A 685 -5.66 -35.12 -7.18
CA LEU A 685 -6.28 -33.84 -6.85
C LEU A 685 -5.23 -32.77 -6.53
N LEU A 686 -4.12 -33.17 -5.89
CA LEU A 686 -2.95 -32.31 -5.71
C LEU A 686 -1.89 -32.65 -6.76
N ARG A 687 -1.90 -31.92 -7.87
CA ARG A 687 -0.95 -32.05 -8.98
C ARG A 687 0.35 -31.30 -8.70
N LEU A 688 0.85 -31.42 -7.48
CA LEU A 688 2.06 -30.73 -7.03
C LEU A 688 3.31 -31.39 -7.63
N LYS A 689 4.31 -30.55 -7.94
CA LYS A 689 5.63 -31.00 -8.40
C LYS A 689 6.50 -31.31 -7.18
N PHE A 690 6.89 -32.58 -7.04
CA PHE A 690 7.82 -33.02 -6.00
C PHE A 690 9.25 -32.67 -6.44
N LEU A 691 9.93 -31.86 -5.64
CA LEU A 691 11.34 -31.51 -5.82
C LEU A 691 12.26 -32.54 -5.16
N ALA A 692 11.79 -33.12 -4.04
CA ALA A 692 12.44 -34.24 -3.37
C ALA A 692 11.39 -35.19 -2.78
N GLY A 693 11.71 -36.49 -2.75
CA GLY A 693 10.74 -37.56 -2.46
C GLY A 693 9.88 -37.92 -3.67
N ASN A 694 9.10 -39.00 -3.56
CA ASN A 694 8.21 -39.45 -4.63
C ASN A 694 6.73 -39.34 -4.20
N ARG A 695 5.84 -39.06 -5.16
CA ARG A 695 4.40 -38.98 -4.96
C ARG A 695 3.83 -40.29 -4.42
N ASP A 696 4.25 -41.43 -4.98
CA ASP A 696 3.75 -42.74 -4.56
C ASP A 696 4.17 -43.08 -3.12
N GLN A 697 5.39 -42.72 -2.73
CA GLN A 697 5.89 -42.85 -1.36
C GLN A 697 5.12 -41.94 -0.39
N ALA A 698 4.82 -40.71 -0.81
CA ALA A 698 3.99 -39.80 -0.01
C ALA A 698 2.56 -40.34 0.16
N ARG A 699 1.97 -40.95 -0.88
CA ARG A 699 0.67 -41.61 -0.80
C ARG A 699 0.69 -42.76 0.21
N GLU A 700 1.64 -43.68 0.06
CA GLU A 700 1.79 -44.85 0.95
C GLU A 700 1.96 -44.40 2.41
N ALA A 701 2.85 -43.43 2.65
CA ALA A 701 3.09 -42.87 3.96
C ALA A 701 1.85 -42.20 4.57
N PHE A 702 1.01 -41.55 3.76
CA PHE A 702 -0.23 -40.92 4.24
C PHE A 702 -1.36 -41.91 4.51
N THR A 703 -1.36 -43.07 3.85
CA THR A 703 -2.36 -44.13 4.06
C THR A 703 -2.05 -45.02 5.25
N THR A 704 -0.82 -45.02 5.74
CA THR A 704 -0.41 -45.79 6.93
C THR A 704 -1.12 -45.28 8.18
N PRO A 705 -1.89 -46.14 8.89
CA PRO A 705 -2.62 -45.74 10.10
C PRO A 705 -1.68 -45.16 11.17
N GLY A 706 -2.01 -43.99 11.72
CA GLY A 706 -1.24 -43.34 12.79
C GLY A 706 0.12 -42.77 12.38
N ALA A 707 0.46 -42.76 11.08
CA ALA A 707 1.74 -42.25 10.61
C ALA A 707 1.83 -40.72 10.75
N ARG A 708 2.78 -40.25 11.56
CA ARG A 708 3.12 -38.82 11.69
C ARG A 708 4.10 -38.40 10.59
N VAL A 709 3.56 -38.18 9.40
CA VAL A 709 4.33 -37.76 8.22
C VAL A 709 3.83 -36.43 7.67
N CYS A 710 4.68 -35.73 6.93
CA CYS A 710 4.34 -34.46 6.34
C CYS A 710 5.00 -34.21 4.99
N VAL A 711 4.29 -33.48 4.12
CA VAL A 711 4.82 -32.93 2.87
C VAL A 711 4.92 -31.42 3.04
N ILE A 712 6.12 -30.89 2.83
CA ILE A 712 6.44 -29.48 3.10
C ILE A 712 6.71 -28.71 1.80
N PRO A 713 6.46 -27.39 1.77
CA PRO A 713 6.82 -26.56 0.63
C PRO A 713 8.33 -26.32 0.60
N GLU A 714 8.89 -26.15 -0.59
CA GLU A 714 10.30 -25.79 -0.81
C GLU A 714 10.74 -24.62 0.06
N THR A 715 9.87 -23.62 0.20
CA THR A 715 10.19 -22.45 1.00
C THR A 715 10.48 -22.81 2.46
N LEU A 716 9.71 -23.72 3.04
CA LEU A 716 9.94 -24.14 4.43
C LEU A 716 11.22 -24.99 4.52
N ALA A 717 11.43 -25.87 3.55
CA ALA A 717 12.61 -26.72 3.48
C ALA A 717 13.92 -25.90 3.42
N VAL A 718 13.98 -24.90 2.55
CA VAL A 718 15.18 -24.05 2.40
C VAL A 718 15.40 -23.18 3.64
N HIS A 719 14.37 -22.48 4.14
CA HIS A 719 14.54 -21.57 5.29
C HIS A 719 14.83 -22.30 6.60
N ALA A 720 14.25 -23.48 6.80
CA ALA A 720 14.54 -24.30 7.97
C ALA A 720 15.76 -25.21 7.75
N ASN A 721 16.31 -25.31 6.53
CA ASN A 721 17.33 -26.30 6.15
C ASN A 721 16.91 -27.74 6.45
N LEU A 722 15.74 -28.16 5.94
CA LEU A 722 15.16 -29.49 6.10
C LEU A 722 15.28 -30.29 4.81
N GLN A 723 15.54 -31.59 4.96
CA GLN A 723 15.58 -32.58 3.87
C GLN A 723 14.51 -33.67 4.08
N VAL A 724 14.27 -34.48 3.05
CA VAL A 724 13.40 -35.65 3.17
C VAL A 724 14.02 -36.64 4.16
N GLY A 725 13.23 -37.09 5.14
CA GLY A 725 13.66 -37.91 6.27
C GLY A 725 13.85 -37.13 7.58
N ASP A 726 13.99 -35.80 7.52
CA ASP A 726 14.10 -34.97 8.72
C ASP A 726 12.79 -34.93 9.50
N LYS A 727 12.87 -34.66 10.80
CA LYS A 727 11.72 -34.55 11.70
C LYS A 727 11.43 -33.11 12.09
N ILE A 728 10.15 -32.75 12.11
CA ILE A 728 9.61 -31.46 12.55
C ILE A 728 8.86 -31.69 13.87
N ALA A 729 9.37 -31.12 14.96
CA ALA A 729 8.72 -31.18 16.27
C ALA A 729 7.71 -30.03 16.43
N LEU A 730 6.45 -30.38 16.70
CA LEU A 730 5.31 -29.47 16.83
C LEU A 730 4.70 -29.57 18.22
N GLU A 731 4.42 -28.43 18.84
CA GLU A 731 3.81 -28.38 20.17
C GLU A 731 2.41 -28.99 20.13
N LYS A 732 2.17 -30.03 20.95
CA LYS A 732 0.84 -30.62 21.16
C LYS A 732 0.00 -29.66 22.02
N SER A 733 -0.53 -28.61 21.40
CA SER A 733 -1.42 -27.65 22.03
C SER A 733 -2.84 -27.74 21.46
N SER A 734 -3.76 -26.99 22.07
CA SER A 734 -5.06 -26.71 21.44
C SER A 734 -4.87 -26.14 20.03
N ARG A 735 -5.82 -26.45 19.12
CA ARG A 735 -5.93 -26.00 17.72
C ARG A 735 -5.54 -24.54 17.43
N ARG A 736 -5.62 -23.66 18.43
CA ARG A 736 -5.27 -22.23 18.37
C ARG A 736 -4.35 -21.85 19.52
N PRO A 737 -3.04 -22.12 19.42
CA PRO A 737 -2.10 -21.67 20.45
C PRO A 737 -2.08 -20.14 20.51
N ILE A 738 -2.11 -19.60 21.73
CA ILE A 738 -1.90 -18.18 21.99
C ILE A 738 -0.39 -17.96 22.01
N SER A 739 0.20 -17.59 20.89
CA SER A 739 1.61 -17.16 20.89
C SER A 739 1.69 -15.73 21.43
N PRO A 740 2.51 -15.45 22.47
CA PRO A 740 2.78 -14.08 22.89
C PRO A 740 3.45 -13.32 21.75
N ARG A 741 3.06 -12.05 21.56
CA ARG A 741 3.67 -11.19 20.54
C ARG A 741 4.98 -10.64 21.06
N LEU A 742 6.08 -11.22 20.61
CA LEU A 742 7.42 -10.76 20.94
C LEU A 742 7.98 -9.85 19.83
N PRO A 743 8.92 -8.95 20.17
CA PRO A 743 9.70 -8.18 19.20
C PRO A 743 10.42 -9.09 18.18
N PRO A 744 10.74 -8.58 16.97
CA PRO A 744 11.45 -9.36 15.95
C PRO A 744 12.77 -9.94 16.50
N GLY A 745 12.95 -11.26 16.38
CA GLY A 745 14.15 -11.96 16.83
C GLY A 745 14.12 -12.48 18.28
N GLN A 746 13.09 -12.18 19.07
CA GLN A 746 12.85 -12.81 20.37
C GLN A 746 11.87 -13.99 20.24
N ILE A 747 12.19 -15.10 20.90
CA ILE A 747 11.41 -16.33 20.88
C ILE A 747 10.88 -16.58 22.29
N ALA A 748 9.60 -16.91 22.40
CA ALA A 748 8.98 -17.23 23.68
C ALA A 748 9.52 -18.58 24.15
N GLU A 749 9.94 -18.66 25.41
CA GLU A 749 10.20 -19.95 26.02
C GLU A 749 8.88 -20.70 26.21
N PRO A 750 8.81 -21.99 25.84
CA PRO A 750 7.61 -22.78 26.02
C PRO A 750 7.35 -22.99 27.53
N PRO A 751 6.09 -23.09 27.96
CA PRO A 751 5.77 -23.40 29.34
C PRO A 751 6.39 -24.75 29.77
N PRO A 752 6.78 -24.90 31.06
CA PRO A 752 7.35 -26.15 31.54
C PRO A 752 6.32 -27.30 31.41
N GLY A 753 6.75 -28.41 30.80
CA GLY A 753 5.88 -29.58 30.54
C GLY A 753 5.24 -29.64 29.15
N THR A 754 5.60 -28.75 28.21
CA THR A 754 5.09 -28.81 26.83
C THR A 754 5.48 -30.12 26.13
N GLU A 755 4.48 -30.87 25.68
CA GLU A 755 4.68 -32.04 24.82
C GLU A 755 4.85 -31.65 23.35
N TYR A 756 5.68 -32.43 22.63
CA TYR A 756 5.90 -32.26 21.20
C TYR A 756 5.53 -33.54 20.43
N ALA A 757 4.88 -33.38 19.28
CA ALA A 757 4.67 -34.42 18.29
C ALA A 757 5.71 -34.27 17.17
N GLU A 758 6.41 -35.35 16.81
CA GLU A 758 7.39 -35.36 15.73
C GLU A 758 6.75 -35.83 14.43
N TYR A 759 6.83 -35.01 13.39
CA TYR A 759 6.37 -35.33 12.03
C TYR A 759 7.57 -35.51 11.10
N THR A 760 7.63 -36.62 10.37
CA THR A 760 8.72 -36.91 9.44
C THR A 760 8.42 -36.33 8.06
N VAL A 761 9.39 -35.64 7.45
CA VAL A 761 9.26 -35.07 6.10
C VAL A 761 9.40 -36.19 5.07
N VAL A 762 8.34 -36.46 4.31
CA VAL A 762 8.33 -37.51 3.27
C VAL A 762 8.42 -36.95 1.85
N GLY A 763 8.21 -35.64 1.68
CA GLY A 763 8.34 -34.99 0.39
C GLY A 763 8.46 -33.48 0.50
N ILE A 764 9.17 -32.89 -0.45
CA ILE A 764 9.31 -31.44 -0.63
C ILE A 764 8.67 -31.08 -1.97
N VAL A 765 7.75 -30.12 -1.97
CA VAL A 765 6.97 -29.73 -3.15
C VAL A 765 7.14 -28.26 -3.50
N ASP A 766 7.09 -27.96 -4.79
CA ASP A 766 6.94 -26.60 -5.30
C ASP A 766 5.50 -26.13 -5.09
N PHE A 767 5.29 -25.21 -4.14
CA PHE A 767 3.96 -24.82 -3.70
C PHE A 767 3.89 -23.39 -3.15
N ALA A 768 3.14 -22.53 -3.85
CA ALA A 768 2.85 -21.15 -3.46
C ALA A 768 1.78 -21.07 -2.35
N TRP A 769 2.21 -21.08 -1.08
CA TRP A 769 1.30 -21.20 0.06
C TRP A 769 0.93 -19.88 0.77
N VAL A 770 1.68 -18.80 0.53
CA VAL A 770 1.61 -17.57 1.35
C VAL A 770 0.22 -16.92 1.30
N TRP A 771 -0.33 -16.69 0.10
CA TRP A 771 -1.66 -16.09 -0.05
C TRP A 771 -2.79 -17.09 0.17
N LEU A 772 -2.60 -18.35 -0.20
CA LEU A 772 -3.57 -19.39 0.09
C LEU A 772 -3.82 -19.49 1.60
N SER A 773 -2.77 -19.48 2.41
CA SER A 773 -2.92 -19.53 3.86
C SER A 773 -3.63 -18.30 4.44
N LYS A 774 -3.41 -17.11 3.86
CA LYS A 774 -3.99 -15.84 4.34
C LYS A 774 -5.45 -15.66 3.93
N CYS A 775 -5.76 -15.87 2.65
CA CYS A 775 -7.07 -15.58 2.08
C CYS A 775 -8.05 -16.75 2.19
N ALA A 776 -7.56 -17.99 2.29
CA ALA A 776 -8.42 -19.16 2.34
C ALA A 776 -8.97 -19.48 3.75
N GLY A 777 -8.72 -18.60 4.74
CA GLY A 777 -9.25 -18.75 6.10
C GLY A 777 -8.60 -19.86 6.94
N VAL A 778 -7.50 -20.45 6.48
CA VAL A 778 -6.82 -21.58 7.15
C VAL A 778 -5.82 -21.17 8.23
N ARG A 779 -5.56 -19.87 8.40
CA ARG A 779 -4.86 -19.34 9.58
C ARG A 779 -5.85 -19.18 10.72
N VAL A 780 -5.84 -20.15 11.63
CA VAL A 780 -6.82 -20.27 12.71
C VAL A 780 -6.42 -19.42 13.94
N SER A 781 -5.14 -19.07 14.09
CA SER A 781 -4.62 -18.18 15.13
C SER A 781 -4.19 -16.82 14.59
N SER A 782 -4.14 -15.82 15.46
CA SER A 782 -3.67 -14.47 15.10
C SER A 782 -2.14 -14.42 15.10
N GLY A 783 -1.51 -14.52 13.93
CA GLY A 783 -0.06 -14.43 13.80
C GLY A 783 0.46 -14.69 12.38
N GLY A 784 1.73 -14.36 12.15
CA GLY A 784 2.45 -14.84 10.96
C GLY A 784 2.70 -16.34 11.07
N THR A 785 2.66 -17.05 9.95
CA THR A 785 2.96 -18.49 9.87
C THR A 785 4.16 -18.69 8.96
N GLY A 786 4.97 -19.72 9.24
CA GLY A 786 6.23 -20.00 8.55
C GLY A 786 6.11 -20.95 7.37
N GLY A 787 4.97 -21.62 7.23
CA GLY A 787 4.73 -22.59 6.17
C GLY A 787 3.32 -23.16 6.23
N LEU A 788 2.84 -23.66 5.10
CA LEU A 788 1.67 -24.52 5.01
C LEU A 788 2.12 -25.93 4.67
N VAL A 789 1.81 -26.90 5.53
CA VAL A 789 2.30 -28.27 5.47
C VAL A 789 1.12 -29.22 5.35
N PHE A 790 1.25 -30.25 4.52
CA PHE A 790 0.24 -31.31 4.38
C PHE A 790 0.61 -32.49 5.26
N THR A 791 -0.39 -33.10 5.91
CA THR A 791 -0.21 -34.25 6.81
C THR A 791 -1.46 -35.15 6.76
N PRO A 792 -1.40 -36.42 7.22
CA PRO A 792 -2.57 -37.28 7.28
C PRO A 792 -3.64 -36.73 8.23
N PHE A 793 -4.89 -37.10 7.95
CA PHE A 793 -6.05 -36.58 8.67
C PHE A 793 -6.11 -37.01 10.16
N ALA A 794 -5.87 -38.28 10.47
CA ALA A 794 -6.04 -38.83 11.82
C ALA A 794 -5.06 -38.24 12.88
N PRO A 795 -3.73 -38.15 12.63
CA PRO A 795 -2.80 -37.56 13.59
C PRO A 795 -3.13 -36.11 13.94
N LEU A 796 -3.72 -35.35 13.01
CA LEU A 796 -4.08 -33.95 13.24
C LEU A 796 -5.21 -33.80 14.28
N LEU A 797 -6.17 -34.74 14.27
CA LEU A 797 -7.27 -34.78 15.23
C LEU A 797 -6.74 -35.19 16.62
N GLU A 798 -5.89 -36.21 16.67
CA GLU A 798 -5.33 -36.77 17.90
C GLU A 798 -4.36 -35.81 18.60
N ASP A 799 -3.39 -35.24 17.87
CA ASP A 799 -2.31 -34.47 18.48
C ASP A 799 -2.70 -32.99 18.76
N PHE A 800 -3.69 -32.42 18.05
CA PHE A 800 -4.02 -30.98 18.14
C PHE A 800 -5.50 -30.65 18.39
N GLY A 801 -6.38 -31.66 18.47
CA GLY A 801 -7.83 -31.44 18.63
C GLY A 801 -8.43 -30.64 17.47
N ALA A 802 -7.97 -30.90 16.25
CA ALA A 802 -8.54 -30.27 15.05
C ALA A 802 -10.01 -30.69 14.86
N LEU A 803 -10.80 -29.92 14.11
CA LEU A 803 -12.19 -30.28 13.83
C LEU A 803 -12.28 -31.18 12.60
N ASP A 804 -13.14 -32.20 12.67
CA ASP A 804 -13.55 -32.94 11.48
C ASP A 804 -14.54 -32.10 10.65
N GLY A 805 -14.37 -32.08 9.33
CA GLY A 805 -15.33 -31.47 8.40
C GLY A 805 -15.40 -29.93 8.37
N GLU A 806 -14.42 -29.20 8.90
CA GLU A 806 -14.44 -27.73 8.85
C GLU A 806 -14.23 -27.19 7.42
N PHE A 807 -13.33 -27.83 6.66
CA PHE A 807 -12.99 -27.42 5.30
C PHE A 807 -13.26 -28.52 4.29
N PHE A 808 -13.75 -28.11 3.12
CA PHE A 808 -13.93 -28.98 1.95
C PHE A 808 -13.25 -28.35 0.75
N TRP A 809 -12.51 -29.14 -0.01
CA TRP A 809 -11.77 -28.68 -1.16
C TRP A 809 -12.13 -29.54 -2.38
N PHE A 810 -12.55 -28.92 -3.48
CA PHE A 810 -13.03 -29.64 -4.65
C PHE A 810 -12.92 -28.83 -5.94
N ASP A 811 -13.07 -29.53 -7.07
CA ASP A 811 -13.16 -28.91 -8.39
C ASP A 811 -14.63 -28.67 -8.78
N LYS A 812 -14.87 -27.52 -9.43
CA LYS A 812 -16.18 -27.17 -9.97
C LYS A 812 -16.27 -27.53 -11.46
N LYS A 813 -17.47 -27.80 -11.94
CA LYS A 813 -17.71 -27.89 -13.40
C LYS A 813 -17.42 -26.54 -14.08
N PRO A 814 -16.85 -26.53 -15.31
CA PRO A 814 -16.51 -25.29 -16.03
C PRO A 814 -17.69 -24.36 -16.27
N THR A 815 -18.92 -24.91 -16.34
CA THR A 815 -20.15 -24.16 -16.64
C THR A 815 -20.66 -23.31 -15.48
N LEU A 816 -20.16 -23.51 -14.25
CA LEU A 816 -20.64 -22.81 -13.06
C LEU A 816 -19.72 -21.65 -12.66
N THR A 817 -20.35 -20.51 -12.39
CA THR A 817 -19.65 -19.31 -11.88
C THR A 817 -19.48 -19.39 -10.37
N TYR A 818 -18.42 -18.75 -9.85
CA TYR A 818 -18.17 -18.66 -8.42
C TYR A 818 -19.35 -18.03 -7.63
N ALA A 819 -20.01 -17.02 -8.21
CA ALA A 819 -21.16 -16.36 -7.59
C ALA A 819 -22.31 -17.34 -7.32
N GLN A 820 -22.63 -18.20 -8.31
CA GLN A 820 -23.69 -19.21 -8.19
C GLN A 820 -23.37 -20.23 -7.09
N ILE A 821 -22.14 -20.75 -7.04
CA ILE A 821 -21.72 -21.72 -6.01
C ILE A 821 -21.74 -21.07 -4.62
N SER A 822 -21.23 -19.85 -4.52
CA SER A 822 -21.19 -19.09 -3.28
C SER A 822 -22.60 -18.81 -2.74
N ASP A 823 -23.53 -18.35 -3.58
CA ASP A 823 -24.89 -18.01 -3.15
C ASP A 823 -25.68 -19.27 -2.75
N TYR A 824 -25.49 -20.37 -3.47
CA TYR A 824 -26.08 -21.66 -3.13
C TYR A 824 -25.58 -22.15 -1.76
N LEU A 825 -24.26 -22.23 -1.55
CA LEU A 825 -23.67 -22.67 -0.29
C LEU A 825 -24.03 -21.75 0.88
N ARG A 826 -24.15 -20.44 0.64
CA ARG A 826 -24.62 -19.49 1.65
C ARG A 826 -26.08 -19.71 2.02
N ASN A 827 -26.96 -19.99 1.07
CA ASN A 827 -28.37 -20.25 1.35
C ASN A 827 -28.54 -21.56 2.12
N LEU A 828 -27.87 -22.62 1.68
CA LEU A 828 -27.80 -23.91 2.35
C LEU A 828 -27.32 -23.78 3.80
N ALA A 829 -26.24 -23.02 4.03
CA ALA A 829 -25.73 -22.77 5.38
C ALA A 829 -26.67 -21.94 6.25
N ARG A 830 -27.39 -20.97 5.67
CA ARG A 830 -28.42 -20.20 6.39
C ARG A 830 -29.59 -21.09 6.81
N GLU A 831 -30.00 -22.03 5.96
CA GLU A 831 -31.06 -23.00 6.30
C GLU A 831 -30.63 -23.94 7.43
N ALA A 832 -29.42 -24.49 7.36
CA ALA A 832 -28.88 -25.31 8.45
C ALA A 832 -28.73 -24.52 9.76
N ALA A 833 -28.29 -23.26 9.69
CA ALA A 833 -28.22 -22.38 10.86
C ALA A 833 -29.60 -22.05 11.45
N ARG A 834 -30.67 -22.01 10.64
CA ARG A 834 -32.06 -21.85 11.13
C ARG A 834 -32.54 -23.10 11.87
N ARG A 835 -32.13 -24.30 11.43
CA ARG A 835 -32.50 -25.58 12.05
C ARG A 835 -31.78 -25.81 13.38
N ASN A 836 -30.54 -25.34 13.52
CA ASN A 836 -29.75 -25.51 14.73
C ASN A 836 -29.63 -24.20 15.55
N PRO A 837 -30.45 -23.99 16.61
CA PRO A 837 -30.42 -22.77 17.42
C PRO A 837 -29.13 -22.59 18.25
N LEU A 838 -28.28 -23.61 18.38
CA LEU A 838 -26.95 -23.49 18.98
C LEU A 838 -25.98 -22.77 18.02
N ALA A 839 -26.08 -23.00 16.71
CA ALA A 839 -25.26 -22.33 15.71
C ALA A 839 -25.54 -20.81 15.64
N ALA A 840 -26.78 -20.40 15.89
CA ALA A 840 -27.17 -18.99 15.99
C ALA A 840 -26.65 -18.28 17.27
N LYS A 841 -26.37 -19.04 18.34
CA LYS A 841 -25.81 -18.51 19.61
C LYS A 841 -24.28 -18.35 19.56
N VAL A 842 -23.62 -19.10 18.68
CA VAL A 842 -22.18 -18.97 18.44
C VAL A 842 -21.96 -17.71 17.60
N ASN A 843 -21.65 -16.59 18.26
CA ASN A 843 -21.44 -15.26 17.68
C ASN A 843 -20.16 -15.15 16.80
N SER A 844 -19.70 -16.25 16.19
CA SER A 844 -18.48 -16.31 15.38
C SER A 844 -18.80 -16.75 13.95
N TYR A 845 -18.86 -15.80 13.03
CA TYR A 845 -18.96 -16.05 11.59
C TYR A 845 -17.74 -16.83 11.07
N ALA A 846 -17.86 -17.50 9.91
CA ALA A 846 -16.78 -18.29 9.28
C ALA A 846 -15.55 -17.45 8.80
N GLY A 847 -15.54 -16.15 9.07
CA GLY A 847 -14.48 -15.22 8.67
C GLY A 847 -13.11 -15.56 9.27
N GLY A 848 -12.05 -15.34 8.48
CA GLY A 848 -10.66 -15.56 8.88
C GLY A 848 -9.88 -14.26 8.97
N THR A 849 -9.16 -14.04 10.07
CA THR A 849 -8.33 -12.84 10.33
C THR A 849 -9.06 -11.48 10.26
N ARG A 850 -8.43 -10.45 10.86
CA ARG A 850 -8.99 -9.10 11.06
C ARG A 850 -9.29 -8.35 9.73
N TRP A 851 -8.70 -8.79 8.62
CA TRP A 851 -8.92 -8.30 7.25
C TRP A 851 -10.28 -8.69 6.63
N ASP A 852 -10.98 -9.69 7.19
CA ASP A 852 -12.29 -10.17 6.70
C ASP A 852 -13.49 -9.47 7.36
N SER A 853 -13.24 -8.55 8.30
CA SER A 853 -14.25 -8.00 9.21
C SER A 853 -15.41 -7.25 8.54
N GLY A 854 -15.28 -6.91 7.25
CA GLY A 854 -16.34 -6.29 6.44
C GLY A 854 -17.02 -7.22 5.42
N ILE A 855 -16.40 -8.35 5.02
CA ILE A 855 -16.82 -9.12 3.83
C ILE A 855 -17.50 -10.45 4.19
N ASN A 856 -17.18 -11.08 5.32
CA ASN A 856 -17.66 -12.43 5.63
C ASN A 856 -18.33 -12.57 7.00
N ARG A 857 -19.54 -12.00 7.12
CA ARG A 857 -20.52 -12.39 8.15
C ARG A 857 -21.43 -13.52 7.65
N HIS A 858 -20.84 -14.54 7.05
CA HIS A 858 -21.56 -15.68 6.52
C HIS A 858 -21.21 -16.93 7.33
N PHE A 859 -22.18 -17.84 7.46
CA PHE A 859 -21.98 -19.16 8.09
C PHE A 859 -21.03 -20.06 7.27
N VAL A 860 -20.77 -19.70 6.00
CA VAL A 860 -19.84 -20.36 5.10
C VAL A 860 -18.96 -19.34 4.39
N LEU A 861 -17.68 -19.65 4.32
CA LEU A 861 -16.67 -18.94 3.53
C LEU A 861 -16.34 -19.81 2.31
N VAL A 862 -16.59 -19.28 1.12
CA VAL A 862 -16.23 -19.93 -0.16
C VAL A 862 -15.10 -19.11 -0.77
N ASN A 863 -14.03 -19.77 -1.21
CA ASN A 863 -12.94 -19.14 -1.95
C ASN A 863 -12.65 -19.97 -3.19
N SER A 864 -12.63 -19.35 -4.37
CA SER A 864 -12.16 -19.97 -5.60
C SER A 864 -10.76 -19.48 -5.96
N ASN A 865 -9.97 -20.31 -6.64
CA ASN A 865 -8.65 -19.92 -7.14
C ASN A 865 -8.75 -18.73 -8.10
N GLU A 866 -9.79 -18.70 -8.95
CA GLU A 866 -10.08 -17.57 -9.84
C GLU A 866 -10.35 -16.27 -9.06
N SER A 867 -11.21 -16.30 -8.04
CA SER A 867 -11.51 -15.11 -7.22
C SER A 867 -10.29 -14.63 -6.45
N LEU A 868 -9.47 -15.56 -5.94
CA LEU A 868 -8.21 -15.25 -5.25
C LEU A 868 -7.22 -14.59 -6.20
N ASN A 869 -6.98 -15.20 -7.36
CA ASN A 869 -6.09 -14.66 -8.38
C ASN A 869 -6.57 -13.30 -8.90
N ASN A 870 -7.86 -13.11 -9.17
CA ASN A 870 -8.39 -11.80 -9.60
C ASN A 870 -8.24 -10.72 -8.51
N SER A 871 -8.42 -11.10 -7.24
CA SER A 871 -8.22 -10.20 -6.10
C SER A 871 -6.74 -9.86 -5.91
N LEU A 872 -5.83 -10.82 -6.12
CA LEU A 872 -4.39 -10.58 -6.13
C LEU A 872 -4.01 -9.67 -7.31
N ALA A 873 -4.48 -9.98 -8.52
CA ALA A 873 -4.21 -9.25 -9.75
C ALA A 873 -4.55 -7.77 -9.60
N SER A 874 -5.79 -7.48 -9.20
CA SER A 874 -6.31 -6.12 -9.06
C SER A 874 -5.53 -5.31 -8.03
N ARG A 875 -5.16 -5.91 -6.90
CA ARG A 875 -4.39 -5.24 -5.84
C ARG A 875 -2.93 -5.06 -6.22
N ALA A 876 -2.29 -6.13 -6.66
CA ALA A 876 -0.86 -6.16 -6.91
C ALA A 876 -0.47 -5.37 -8.16
N PHE A 877 -1.17 -5.58 -9.28
CA PHE A 877 -0.94 -4.75 -10.47
C PHE A 877 -1.43 -3.32 -10.27
N GLY A 878 -2.46 -3.08 -9.45
CA GLY A 878 -2.85 -1.73 -9.07
C GLY A 878 -1.71 -0.97 -8.37
N VAL A 879 -1.03 -1.63 -7.42
CA VAL A 879 0.15 -1.07 -6.74
C VAL A 879 1.30 -0.86 -7.73
N LEU A 880 1.65 -1.87 -8.53
CA LEU A 880 2.74 -1.78 -9.50
C LEU A 880 2.50 -0.70 -10.55
N ASP A 881 1.28 -0.64 -11.12
CA ASP A 881 0.91 0.39 -12.09
C ASP A 881 0.92 1.78 -11.43
N ALA A 882 0.55 1.91 -10.15
CA ALA A 882 0.68 3.16 -9.42
C ALA A 882 2.16 3.57 -9.20
N MET A 883 3.03 2.64 -8.81
CA MET A 883 4.47 2.89 -8.66
C MET A 883 5.12 3.25 -10.00
N ALA A 884 4.74 2.58 -11.09
CA ALA A 884 5.29 2.78 -12.42
C ALA A 884 4.85 4.09 -13.09
N LYS A 885 3.73 4.69 -12.65
CA LYS A 885 3.31 6.01 -13.13
C LYS A 885 4.30 7.13 -12.77
N MET A 886 4.98 7.05 -11.63
CA MET A 886 5.90 8.13 -11.20
C MET A 886 7.10 8.28 -12.14
N PRO A 887 7.84 7.21 -12.51
CA PRO A 887 8.88 7.34 -13.52
C PRO A 887 8.39 7.80 -14.91
N LEU A 888 7.12 7.55 -15.28
CA LEU A 888 6.53 8.12 -16.51
C LEU A 888 6.38 9.64 -16.43
N VAL A 889 6.08 10.21 -15.27
CA VAL A 889 6.08 11.67 -15.09
C VAL A 889 7.49 12.23 -15.30
N ILE A 890 8.51 11.57 -14.75
CA ILE A 890 9.92 11.95 -14.95
C ILE A 890 10.31 11.86 -16.42
N LEU A 891 9.83 10.84 -17.14
CA LEU A 891 10.00 10.72 -18.59
C LEU A 891 9.39 11.93 -19.33
N VAL A 892 8.19 12.37 -18.95
CA VAL A 892 7.58 13.57 -19.54
C VAL A 892 8.44 14.81 -19.25
N LEU A 893 8.97 14.98 -18.04
CA LEU A 893 9.88 16.08 -17.72
C LEU A 893 11.17 16.06 -18.56
N ALA A 894 11.75 14.88 -18.75
CA ALA A 894 12.95 14.70 -19.56
C ALA A 894 12.74 15.11 -21.02
N THR A 895 11.49 15.13 -21.52
CA THR A 895 11.21 15.55 -22.90
C THR A 895 11.41 17.05 -23.12
N LEU A 896 11.28 17.88 -22.09
CA LEU A 896 11.64 19.29 -22.16
C LEU A 896 13.14 19.47 -22.43
N ALA A 897 13.97 18.58 -21.87
CA ALA A 897 15.40 18.54 -22.17
C ALA A 897 15.65 18.16 -23.64
N VAL A 898 14.87 17.24 -24.19
CA VAL A 898 14.94 16.88 -25.63
C VAL A 898 14.56 18.07 -26.51
N ILE A 899 13.47 18.79 -26.19
CA ILE A 899 13.06 19.99 -26.94
C ILE A 899 14.18 21.03 -26.94
N ASN A 900 14.72 21.35 -25.75
CA ASN A 900 15.83 22.30 -25.62
C ASN A 900 17.01 21.87 -26.49
N THR A 901 17.36 20.59 -26.41
CA THR A 901 18.45 19.98 -27.18
C THR A 901 18.24 20.05 -28.68
N MET A 902 17.02 19.85 -29.17
CA MET A 902 16.68 19.95 -30.58
C MET A 902 16.75 21.39 -31.08
N ILE A 903 16.24 22.34 -30.29
CA ILE A 903 16.31 23.78 -30.64
C ILE A 903 17.77 24.22 -30.78
N VAL A 904 18.63 23.80 -29.86
CA VAL A 904 20.08 24.09 -29.90
C VAL A 904 20.73 23.42 -31.11
N SER A 905 20.49 22.11 -31.31
CA SER A 905 21.07 21.34 -32.44
C SER A 905 20.77 21.98 -33.79
N VAL A 906 19.52 22.40 -33.98
CA VAL A 906 19.07 23.03 -35.22
C VAL A 906 19.66 24.43 -35.37
N ARG A 907 19.88 25.18 -34.28
CA ARG A 907 20.52 26.51 -34.33
C ARG A 907 22.00 26.43 -34.66
N THR A 908 22.74 25.53 -34.01
CA THR A 908 24.18 25.37 -34.24
C THR A 908 24.49 24.89 -35.65
N ARG A 909 23.58 24.11 -36.26
CA ARG A 909 23.67 23.60 -37.63
C ARG A 909 22.86 24.40 -38.67
N ALA A 910 22.34 25.58 -38.31
CA ALA A 910 21.45 26.33 -39.21
C ALA A 910 22.11 26.68 -40.56
N TRP A 911 23.40 26.99 -40.55
CA TRP A 911 24.17 27.27 -41.77
C TRP A 911 24.33 26.02 -42.65
N GLU A 912 24.65 24.86 -42.07
CA GLU A 912 24.74 23.58 -42.78
C GLU A 912 23.42 23.24 -43.47
N MET A 913 22.30 23.45 -42.77
CA MET A 913 20.95 23.28 -43.33
C MET A 913 20.66 24.27 -44.46
N GLY A 914 21.17 25.50 -44.36
CA GLY A 914 21.10 26.51 -45.42
C GLY A 914 21.87 26.09 -46.68
N VAL A 915 23.08 25.56 -46.52
CA VAL A 915 23.89 25.01 -47.63
C VAL A 915 23.20 23.81 -48.26
N LEU A 916 22.71 22.85 -47.47
CA LEU A 916 21.97 21.70 -47.98
C LEU A 916 20.76 22.13 -48.83
N ARG A 917 20.01 23.14 -48.35
CA ARG A 917 18.88 23.68 -49.11
C ARG A 917 19.30 24.47 -50.36
N ALA A 918 20.45 25.14 -50.34
CA ALA A 918 21.01 25.80 -51.53
C ALA A 918 21.45 24.76 -52.57
N CYS A 919 21.94 23.59 -52.14
CA CYS A 919 22.28 22.45 -53.00
C CYS A 919 21.07 21.63 -53.48
N GLY A 920 19.83 22.06 -53.20
CA GLY A 920 18.61 21.41 -53.71
C GLY A 920 17.90 20.46 -52.75
N VAL A 921 18.31 20.33 -51.48
CA VAL A 921 17.57 19.53 -50.49
C VAL A 921 16.20 20.16 -50.22
N THR A 922 15.13 19.36 -50.37
CA THR A 922 13.75 19.82 -50.19
C THR A 922 13.41 20.11 -48.71
N ARG A 923 12.40 20.96 -48.48
CA ARG A 923 11.90 21.28 -47.12
C ARG A 923 11.47 20.02 -46.36
N ASN A 924 10.85 19.06 -47.06
CA ASN A 924 10.40 17.79 -46.48
C ASN A 924 11.58 16.88 -46.12
N CYS A 925 12.63 16.84 -46.93
CA CYS A 925 13.85 16.10 -46.59
C CYS A 925 14.51 16.66 -45.32
N LEU A 926 14.60 17.99 -45.21
CA LEU A 926 15.14 18.65 -44.02
C LEU A 926 14.28 18.37 -42.77
N LEU A 927 12.95 18.41 -42.90
CA LEU A 927 12.04 18.08 -41.79
C LEU A 927 12.24 16.64 -41.33
N ARG A 928 12.28 15.68 -42.27
CA ARG A 928 12.52 14.26 -41.96
C ARG A 928 13.89 14.02 -41.34
N LEU A 929 14.92 14.78 -41.75
CA LEU A 929 16.26 14.69 -41.17
C LEU A 929 16.27 15.08 -39.69
N ILE A 930 15.65 16.22 -39.34
CA ILE A 930 15.55 16.68 -37.95
C ILE A 930 14.68 15.72 -37.13
N LEU A 931 13.59 15.22 -37.70
CA LEU A 931 12.74 14.22 -37.05
C LEU A 931 13.48 12.90 -36.83
N ALA A 932 14.31 12.47 -37.79
CA ALA A 932 15.15 11.29 -37.68
C ALA A 932 16.14 11.44 -36.53
N GLU A 933 16.78 12.61 -36.38
CA GLU A 933 17.65 12.89 -35.24
C GLU A 933 16.91 12.73 -33.91
N ALA A 934 15.71 13.30 -33.78
CA ALA A 934 14.90 13.19 -32.56
C ALA A 934 14.46 11.76 -32.25
N LEU A 935 14.02 11.01 -33.27
CA LEU A 935 13.68 9.60 -33.14
C LEU A 935 14.88 8.75 -32.75
N LEU A 936 16.07 9.02 -33.29
CA LEU A 936 17.28 8.25 -32.99
C LEU A 936 17.74 8.46 -31.54
N ILE A 937 17.58 9.68 -30.98
CA ILE A 937 17.76 9.93 -29.53
C ILE A 937 16.75 9.11 -28.72
N GLY A 938 15.47 9.14 -29.09
CA GLY A 938 14.42 8.39 -28.40
C GLY A 938 14.66 6.88 -28.40
N ILE A 939 15.07 6.33 -29.54
CA ILE A 939 15.42 4.91 -29.69
C ILE A 939 16.65 4.57 -28.83
N CYS A 940 17.69 5.42 -28.85
CA CYS A 940 18.88 5.23 -28.02
C CYS A 940 18.54 5.22 -26.53
N ALA A 941 17.65 6.11 -26.09
CA ALA A 941 17.15 6.13 -24.72
C ALA A 941 16.36 4.85 -24.39
N CYS A 942 15.49 4.38 -25.29
CA CYS A 942 14.76 3.12 -25.12
C CYS A 942 15.70 1.92 -24.94
N VAL A 943 16.71 1.77 -25.80
CA VAL A 943 17.69 0.67 -25.70
C VAL A 943 18.42 0.75 -24.36
N THR A 944 18.88 1.93 -23.99
CA THR A 944 19.60 2.15 -22.73
C THR A 944 18.72 1.86 -21.51
N SER A 945 17.47 2.33 -21.51
CA SER A 945 16.47 2.05 -20.47
C SER A 945 16.14 0.58 -20.31
N PHE A 946 16.00 -0.15 -21.42
CA PHE A 946 15.69 -1.57 -21.37
C PHE A 946 16.87 -2.35 -20.78
N CYS A 947 18.09 -2.07 -21.22
CA CYS A 947 19.30 -2.67 -20.65
C CYS A 947 19.45 -2.35 -19.15
N PHE A 948 19.22 -1.09 -18.75
CA PHE A 948 19.24 -0.67 -17.35
C PHE A 948 18.19 -1.39 -16.50
N GLY A 949 16.92 -1.37 -16.95
CA GLY A 949 15.82 -1.96 -16.23
C GLY A 949 15.99 -3.47 -16.08
N LEU A 950 16.38 -4.16 -17.16
CA LEU A 950 16.63 -5.60 -17.15
C LEU A 950 17.77 -5.97 -16.19
N PHE A 951 18.90 -5.26 -16.29
CA PHE A 951 20.07 -5.55 -15.45
C PHE A 951 19.78 -5.26 -13.96
N TYR A 952 19.16 -4.13 -13.66
CA TYR A 952 18.74 -3.80 -12.30
C TYR A 952 17.75 -4.83 -11.74
N SER A 953 16.72 -5.22 -12.50
CA SER A 953 15.76 -6.23 -12.06
C SER A 953 16.41 -7.59 -11.85
N TRP A 954 17.35 -8.00 -12.71
CA TRP A 954 18.09 -9.24 -12.54
C TRP A 954 18.90 -9.23 -11.24
N LEU A 955 19.61 -8.13 -10.93
CA LEU A 955 20.31 -8.00 -9.65
C LEU A 955 19.35 -8.01 -8.46
N ALA A 956 18.23 -7.28 -8.55
CA ALA A 956 17.25 -7.19 -7.47
C ALA A 956 16.52 -8.53 -7.21
N ILE A 957 16.26 -9.31 -8.25
CA ILE A 957 15.71 -10.67 -8.17
C ILE A 957 16.73 -11.61 -7.53
N SER A 958 17.99 -11.58 -8.00
CA SER A 958 19.07 -12.42 -7.45
C SER A 958 19.37 -12.11 -5.98
N LEU A 959 19.11 -10.89 -5.53
CA LEU A 959 19.24 -10.52 -4.12
C LEU A 959 18.23 -11.25 -3.21
N VAL A 960 17.06 -11.61 -3.75
CA VAL A 960 16.02 -12.34 -2.99
C VAL A 960 16.49 -13.73 -2.57
N ASP A 961 17.39 -14.36 -3.31
CA ASP A 961 17.95 -15.65 -2.94
C ASP A 961 18.76 -15.58 -1.63
N TYR A 962 19.35 -14.43 -1.33
CA TYR A 962 20.13 -14.21 -0.12
C TYR A 962 19.34 -13.53 1.00
N ALA A 963 18.36 -12.72 0.62
CA ALA A 963 17.46 -12.02 1.54
C ALA A 963 16.01 -12.24 1.09
N PRO A 964 15.42 -13.41 1.43
CA PRO A 964 14.10 -13.78 0.95
C PRO A 964 13.07 -12.79 1.45
N MET A 965 12.48 -12.03 0.52
CA MET A 965 11.43 -11.07 0.81
C MET A 965 10.08 -11.77 0.73
N PHE A 966 9.22 -11.58 1.73
CA PHE A 966 7.86 -12.15 1.73
C PHE A 966 7.78 -13.69 1.62
N GLY A 967 8.85 -14.41 2.00
CA GLY A 967 8.91 -15.88 1.90
C GLY A 967 9.10 -16.42 0.47
N VAL A 968 9.47 -15.55 -0.48
CA VAL A 968 9.73 -15.85 -1.89
C VAL A 968 11.18 -16.31 -2.05
N ILE A 969 11.43 -17.39 -2.80
CA ILE A 969 12.78 -17.96 -3.05
C ILE A 969 12.97 -18.16 -4.55
N ALA A 970 14.03 -17.60 -5.13
CA ALA A 970 14.38 -17.74 -6.55
C ALA A 970 13.25 -17.37 -7.54
N PRO A 971 12.77 -16.10 -7.54
CA PRO A 971 11.76 -15.66 -8.50
C PRO A 971 12.22 -15.80 -9.94
N PRO A 972 11.39 -16.43 -10.81
CA PRO A 972 11.72 -16.49 -12.22
C PRO A 972 11.70 -15.08 -12.81
N LEU A 973 12.71 -14.75 -13.61
CA LEU A 973 12.76 -13.49 -14.35
C LEU A 973 11.67 -13.49 -15.44
N THR A 974 10.59 -12.75 -15.22
CA THR A 974 9.51 -12.58 -16.20
C THR A 974 9.54 -11.17 -16.78
N ILE A 975 9.57 -11.06 -18.11
CA ILE A 975 9.57 -9.77 -18.81
C ILE A 975 8.16 -9.50 -19.36
N PRO A 976 7.40 -8.55 -18.79
CA PRO A 976 6.01 -8.29 -19.19
C PRO A 976 5.96 -7.32 -20.39
N PHE A 977 6.32 -7.79 -21.59
CA PHE A 977 6.37 -6.95 -22.80
C PHE A 977 5.08 -6.15 -23.05
N ALA A 978 3.91 -6.74 -22.78
CA ALA A 978 2.61 -6.07 -22.94
C ALA A 978 2.44 -4.83 -22.03
N LYS A 979 3.00 -4.86 -20.82
CA LYS A 979 2.97 -3.73 -19.87
C LYS A 979 4.06 -2.68 -20.19
N LEU A 980 5.18 -3.12 -20.74
CA LEU A 980 6.28 -2.23 -21.11
C LEU A 980 5.98 -1.44 -22.39
N LEU A 981 5.39 -2.08 -23.40
CA LEU A 981 5.20 -1.51 -24.73
C LEU A 981 4.56 -0.11 -24.73
N PRO A 982 3.48 0.18 -23.98
CA PRO A 982 2.89 1.52 -23.94
C PRO A 982 3.86 2.61 -23.48
N GLY A 983 4.68 2.33 -22.45
CA GLY A 983 5.66 3.29 -21.93
C GLY A 983 6.74 3.63 -22.95
N TYR A 984 7.21 2.64 -23.71
CA TYR A 984 8.20 2.83 -24.78
C TYR A 984 7.61 3.56 -25.98
N LEU A 985 6.37 3.25 -26.37
CA LEU A 985 5.66 3.97 -27.44
C LEU A 985 5.45 5.44 -27.07
N ILE A 986 5.06 5.73 -25.82
CA ILE A 986 4.95 7.10 -25.31
C ILE A 986 6.31 7.79 -25.37
N ALA A 987 7.40 7.15 -24.94
CA ALA A 987 8.74 7.75 -25.00
C ALA A 987 9.14 8.17 -26.43
N ILE A 988 8.93 7.28 -27.41
CA ILE A 988 9.23 7.56 -28.82
C ILE A 988 8.31 8.67 -29.36
N ALA A 989 7.00 8.60 -29.07
CA ALA A 989 6.04 9.59 -29.50
C ALA A 989 6.38 11.00 -28.98
N VAL A 990 6.72 11.12 -27.69
CA VAL A 990 7.07 12.42 -27.12
C VAL A 990 8.41 12.93 -27.68
N CYS A 991 9.40 12.07 -27.92
CA CYS A 991 10.64 12.48 -28.60
C CYS A 991 10.38 12.98 -30.03
N ALA A 992 9.49 12.32 -30.77
CA ALA A 992 9.09 12.75 -32.10
C ALA A 992 8.38 14.12 -32.06
N LEU A 993 7.41 14.30 -31.16
CA LEU A 993 6.71 15.57 -30.94
C LEU A 993 7.68 16.70 -30.54
N ALA A 994 8.64 16.40 -29.69
CA ALA A 994 9.68 17.35 -29.26
C ALA A 994 10.56 17.84 -30.43
N GLY A 995 10.86 16.96 -31.39
CA GLY A 995 11.58 17.32 -32.62
C GLY A 995 10.72 18.04 -33.66
N LEU A 996 9.40 17.80 -33.66
CA LEU A 996 8.49 18.29 -34.68
C LEU A 996 8.36 19.82 -34.70
N PHE A 997 8.26 20.45 -33.52
CA PHE A 997 8.19 21.91 -33.39
C PHE A 997 9.41 22.65 -33.98
N PRO A 998 10.67 22.33 -33.56
CA PRO A 998 11.84 22.96 -34.15
C PRO A 998 12.07 22.55 -35.61
N ALA A 999 11.71 21.32 -36.02
CA ALA A 999 11.81 20.88 -37.40
C ALA A 999 10.92 21.72 -38.33
N PHE A 1000 9.64 21.87 -37.98
CA PHE A 1000 8.66 22.61 -38.78
C PHE A 1000 9.02 24.10 -38.87
N ARG A 1001 9.40 24.72 -37.74
CA ARG A 1001 9.83 26.12 -37.74
C ARG A 1001 11.07 26.37 -38.60
N THR A 1002 11.95 25.38 -38.75
CA THR A 1002 13.19 25.55 -39.51
C THR A 1002 13.01 25.22 -40.98
N SER A 1003 12.21 24.21 -41.32
CA SER A 1003 11.88 23.89 -42.72
C SER A 1003 11.16 25.03 -43.43
N LEU A 1004 10.42 25.86 -42.69
CA LEU A 1004 9.72 27.03 -43.23
C LEU A 1004 10.61 28.26 -43.43
N ARG A 1005 11.81 28.31 -42.84
CA ARG A 1005 12.71 29.48 -43.01
C ARG A 1005 13.21 29.59 -44.45
N GLU A 1006 13.50 30.81 -44.89
CA GLU A 1006 14.14 31.02 -46.19
C GLU A 1006 15.61 30.61 -46.15
N THR A 1007 16.14 30.14 -47.28
CA THR A 1007 17.56 29.78 -47.44
C THR A 1007 18.47 30.96 -47.12
N SER A 1008 18.11 32.16 -47.56
CA SER A 1008 18.78 33.43 -47.23
C SER A 1008 18.92 33.63 -45.73
N THR A 1009 17.83 33.47 -44.98
CA THR A 1009 17.80 33.65 -43.51
C THR A 1009 18.64 32.60 -42.77
N LEU A 1010 18.70 31.37 -43.28
CA LEU A 1010 19.54 30.31 -42.71
C LEU A 1010 21.03 30.59 -42.93
N LEU A 1011 21.39 31.16 -44.07
CA LEU A 1011 22.77 31.53 -44.41
C LEU A 1011 23.23 32.82 -43.70
N GLN A 1012 22.35 33.83 -43.56
CA GLN A 1012 22.67 35.12 -42.96
C GLN A 1012 22.88 35.07 -41.44
N LYS A 1013 22.28 34.10 -40.75
CA LYS A 1013 22.37 33.97 -39.28
C LYS A 1013 23.78 33.69 -38.77
N HIS A 1014 24.75 33.48 -39.67
CA HIS A 1014 26.17 33.38 -39.35
C HIS A 1014 26.80 34.75 -39.01
N ASN A 1015 26.20 35.87 -39.42
CA ASN A 1015 26.79 37.22 -39.32
C ASN A 1015 26.24 38.09 -38.17
N THR A 1016 25.35 37.58 -37.31
CA THR A 1016 24.83 38.28 -36.11
C THR A 1016 24.81 37.36 -34.90
#